data_AF-A0ABD1AIB4-F1
#
_entry.id   AF-A0ABD1AIB4-F1
#
_cell.length_a   1.000
_cell.length_b   1.000
_cell.length_c   1.000
_cell.angle_alpha   90.00
_cell.angle_beta   90.00
_cell.angle_gamma   90.00
#
_symmetry.space_group_name_H-M   'P 1'
#
loop_
_entity.id
_entity.type
_entity.pdbx_description
1 polymer ?
#
loop_
_entity_poly.entity_id
_entity_poly.type
_entity_poly.pdbx_seq_one_letter_code
_entity_poly.pdbx_strand_id
1 'polypeptide(L)'
;MRGLRASSLLLCGVVLIQLLTTQIDAQRSKSPWPTLRGDAPLVIARGGFSGLFPDSSLAAYQFAVSTTLTPAVLWCDVQLTKDGLGICYPDLTMSNSTNIGDIYPSRQKTYPVNGVSTKNWFTIDFSLRDLKDVSLIRGILSRSEKFDGNGYQISTVETVFTEMKPDLFWLNVQHDAFYAQHNLNMTNFLKSAVSKKVTIDFISSPEVNFFRKIAGTFGRNGPSFVFQFLGLEDIETTTNRTYSTILSNLTFVKTFASGILVPKSYILPLDKLYLLPPTSLVQDAHKAGLEVFVSGFANDIDIAYDYSFDPVTEYLSFVDNGNFSVDGVLTDFPITASSSIDCFSHVGKNATKKVDFLVISKNGASGDYPGCTDFAYDKAIKDGADVIDCSVQMSSDAIPFCLSSIDLGDSTTIAQSPFRNRSSNVPEISTVAGTYTFSLSWPEIQTLTPSISNPYKDSNMYRNPNNRNSGKLLSLSDFLNLAKNSTSLSGVLISVEHAVYLREKQGLDVVKAVLGTLTETGYSNSTTTKVMIQSTNSSVLVDVKKESQYQTVYKIEETISDILDSAIEDIKKFANAVVVRKSSVFTRLDGFVTEKTKVVEKLQKSQLPVYVELFQNEFVSQPYDFFSDATVEINSFVSGASINGTITEFPFTAARYKKNLCLNRKETPQYMAPIQPGALLTVVSSASLPPAEAPNPVFTDADVTEPPLPPVTAKAPTSTPGTPSTNAQAPSGQTRLTLSLLFSVFAMVFASLLLL
;
A
#
# COMPACT_ATOMS: atom_id res chain seq x y z
N MET A 1 -4.16 -81.80 -8.56
CA MET A 1 -3.68 -80.46 -8.17
C MET A 1 -3.84 -79.49 -9.33
N ARG A 2 -5.05 -78.95 -9.55
CA ARG A 2 -5.40 -78.12 -10.72
C ARG A 2 -6.27 -76.91 -10.34
N GLY A 3 -6.13 -76.42 -9.10
CA GLY A 3 -7.02 -75.40 -8.53
C GLY A 3 -6.36 -74.14 -7.96
N LEU A 4 -5.03 -73.94 -8.13
CA LEU A 4 -4.32 -72.84 -7.45
C LEU A 4 -3.57 -71.85 -8.36
N ARG A 5 -3.75 -71.91 -9.69
CA ARG A 5 -3.05 -71.00 -10.62
C ARG A 5 -3.91 -69.90 -11.23
N ALA A 6 -5.24 -69.97 -11.12
CA ALA A 6 -6.12 -68.95 -11.71
C ALA A 6 -6.32 -67.71 -10.81
N SER A 7 -6.27 -67.87 -9.49
CA SER A 7 -6.55 -66.76 -8.54
C SER A 7 -5.39 -65.79 -8.36
N SER A 8 -4.14 -66.21 -8.57
CA SER A 8 -2.98 -65.31 -8.48
C SER A 8 -2.80 -64.42 -9.72
N LEU A 9 -3.26 -64.87 -10.89
CA LEU A 9 -3.23 -64.06 -12.13
C LEU A 9 -4.30 -62.96 -12.14
N LEU A 10 -5.46 -63.22 -11.53
CA LEU A 10 -6.51 -62.20 -11.36
C LEU A 10 -6.16 -61.14 -10.32
N LEU A 11 -5.48 -61.51 -9.22
CA LEU A 11 -5.02 -60.54 -8.22
C LEU A 11 -3.90 -59.61 -8.76
N CYS A 12 -2.95 -60.15 -9.53
CA CYS A 12 -1.92 -59.33 -10.17
C CYS A 12 -2.48 -58.40 -11.26
N GLY A 13 -3.54 -58.82 -11.97
CA GLY A 13 -4.22 -57.96 -12.96
C GLY A 13 -4.95 -56.77 -12.31
N VAL A 14 -5.61 -56.96 -11.17
CA VAL A 14 -6.31 -55.88 -10.45
C VAL A 14 -5.32 -54.91 -9.78
N VAL A 15 -4.19 -55.40 -9.27
CA VAL A 15 -3.13 -54.53 -8.71
C VAL A 15 -2.39 -53.75 -9.81
N LEU A 16 -2.17 -54.33 -11.00
CA LEU A 16 -1.66 -53.55 -12.14
C LEU A 16 -2.68 -52.52 -12.64
N ILE A 17 -3.98 -52.83 -12.69
CA ILE A 17 -5.01 -51.86 -13.09
C ILE A 17 -5.13 -50.72 -12.05
N GLN A 18 -4.94 -51.00 -10.75
CA GLN A 18 -4.89 -49.96 -9.71
C GLN A 18 -3.60 -49.13 -9.73
N LEU A 19 -2.47 -49.69 -10.19
CA LEU A 19 -1.22 -48.95 -10.42
C LEU A 19 -1.20 -48.19 -11.74
N LEU A 20 -2.02 -48.58 -12.73
CA LEU A 20 -2.21 -47.84 -13.98
C LEU A 20 -3.26 -46.73 -13.82
N THR A 21 -4.25 -46.86 -12.92
CA THR A 21 -5.17 -45.74 -12.61
C THR A 21 -4.53 -44.63 -11.80
N THR A 22 -3.40 -44.86 -11.14
CA THR A 22 -2.61 -43.81 -10.46
C THR A 22 -1.54 -43.16 -11.36
N GLN A 23 -1.37 -43.64 -12.60
CA GLN A 23 -0.45 -43.02 -13.57
C GLN A 23 -1.15 -42.26 -14.70
N ILE A 24 -2.49 -42.29 -14.78
CA ILE A 24 -3.25 -41.47 -15.74
C ILE A 24 -3.51 -40.04 -15.21
N ASP A 25 -3.31 -39.78 -13.91
CA ASP A 25 -3.36 -38.42 -13.34
C ASP A 25 -2.02 -37.66 -13.41
N ALA A 26 -0.93 -38.33 -13.77
CA ALA A 26 0.42 -37.75 -13.85
C ALA A 26 0.72 -37.06 -15.19
N GLN A 27 -0.31 -36.81 -16.00
CA GLN A 27 -0.19 -36.15 -17.31
C GLN A 27 -1.20 -35.00 -17.47
N ARG A 28 -1.65 -34.38 -16.37
CA ARG A 28 -2.10 -32.98 -16.39
C ARG A 28 -0.87 -32.12 -16.68
N SER A 29 -1.01 -31.19 -17.62
CA SER A 29 -0.04 -30.15 -17.97
C SER A 29 0.77 -29.70 -16.75
N LYS A 30 2.11 -29.70 -16.85
CA LYS A 30 3.02 -29.16 -15.81
C LYS A 30 2.97 -27.63 -15.79
N SER A 31 1.77 -27.05 -15.77
CA SER A 31 1.64 -25.62 -15.54
C SER A 31 2.08 -25.29 -14.12
N PRO A 32 2.82 -24.20 -13.90
CA PRO A 32 3.09 -23.70 -12.55
C PRO A 32 1.82 -23.19 -11.84
N TRP A 33 0.75 -22.94 -12.59
CA TRP A 33 -0.50 -22.39 -12.07
C TRP A 33 -1.51 -23.49 -11.71
N PRO A 34 -1.91 -23.62 -10.43
CA PRO A 34 -2.97 -24.53 -10.01
C PRO A 34 -4.37 -23.92 -10.26
N THR A 35 -4.55 -23.27 -11.41
CA THR A 35 -5.87 -22.83 -11.93
C THR A 35 -6.60 -24.02 -12.55
N LEU A 36 -7.89 -23.87 -12.89
CA LEU A 36 -8.67 -24.98 -13.45
C LEU A 36 -8.07 -25.53 -14.74
N ARG A 37 -7.59 -24.62 -15.61
CA ARG A 37 -7.01 -24.97 -16.92
C ARG A 37 -5.49 -25.06 -16.91
N GLY A 38 -4.84 -24.62 -15.83
CA GLY A 38 -3.39 -24.47 -15.77
C GLY A 38 -2.89 -23.24 -16.55
N ASP A 39 -3.73 -22.25 -16.83
CA ASP A 39 -3.29 -20.98 -17.40
C ASP A 39 -2.96 -19.99 -16.28
N ALA A 40 -2.18 -18.96 -16.58
CA ALA A 40 -1.97 -17.86 -15.64
C ALA A 40 -3.31 -17.16 -15.34
N PRO A 41 -3.55 -16.69 -14.11
CA PRO A 41 -4.78 -15.98 -13.77
C PRO A 41 -4.99 -14.74 -14.64
N LEU A 42 -6.23 -14.49 -15.03
CA LEU A 42 -6.58 -13.32 -15.83
C LEU A 42 -6.57 -12.04 -14.99
N VAL A 43 -6.07 -10.95 -15.56
CA VAL A 43 -6.24 -9.59 -15.02
C VAL A 43 -7.44 -8.94 -15.67
N ILE A 44 -8.46 -8.66 -14.88
CA ILE A 44 -9.74 -8.11 -15.35
C ILE A 44 -9.88 -6.67 -14.85
N ALA A 45 -9.81 -5.71 -15.77
CA ALA A 45 -9.84 -4.28 -15.48
C ALA A 45 -11.29 -3.78 -15.36
N ARG A 46 -11.76 -3.55 -14.12
CA ARG A 46 -13.14 -3.13 -13.81
C ARG A 46 -13.41 -1.72 -14.32
N GLY A 47 -14.16 -1.60 -15.42
CA GLY A 47 -14.41 -0.31 -16.05
C GLY A 47 -13.13 0.35 -16.58
N GLY A 48 -12.10 -0.45 -16.90
CA GLY A 48 -10.75 0.04 -17.21
C GLY A 48 -9.91 0.27 -15.95
N PHE A 49 -9.08 1.31 -15.94
CA PHE A 49 -8.31 1.75 -14.78
C PHE A 49 -9.14 2.68 -13.88
N SER A 50 -10.24 2.16 -13.33
CA SER A 50 -11.21 2.91 -12.52
C SER A 50 -10.66 3.38 -11.16
N GLY A 51 -9.51 2.85 -10.73
CA GLY A 51 -8.76 3.34 -9.57
C GLY A 51 -8.22 4.76 -9.73
N LEU A 52 -8.07 5.23 -10.97
CA LEU A 52 -7.51 6.55 -11.30
C LEU A 52 -8.51 7.45 -12.04
N PHE A 53 -9.16 6.91 -13.07
CA PHE A 53 -10.09 7.65 -13.92
C PHE A 53 -11.55 7.34 -13.56
N PRO A 54 -12.52 8.21 -13.95
CA PRO A 54 -13.93 7.86 -13.89
C PRO A 54 -14.20 6.51 -14.57
N ASP A 55 -14.89 5.63 -13.84
CA ASP A 55 -15.20 4.26 -14.26
C ASP A 55 -15.86 4.26 -15.65
N SER A 56 -15.43 3.31 -16.49
CA SER A 56 -15.98 3.08 -17.82
C SER A 56 -15.79 4.25 -18.81
N SER A 57 -14.97 5.23 -18.47
CA SER A 57 -14.49 6.23 -19.43
C SER A 57 -13.53 5.60 -20.44
N LEU A 58 -13.50 6.12 -21.67
CA LEU A 58 -12.54 5.67 -22.67
C LEU A 58 -11.09 5.90 -22.24
N ALA A 59 -10.81 6.91 -21.41
CA ALA A 59 -9.49 7.11 -20.81
C ALA A 59 -9.12 5.98 -19.84
N ALA A 60 -10.06 5.55 -18.98
CA ALA A 60 -9.86 4.40 -18.10
C ALA A 60 -9.56 3.13 -18.89
N TYR A 61 -10.35 2.84 -19.94
CA TYR A 61 -10.13 1.66 -20.78
C TYR A 61 -8.82 1.74 -21.55
N GLN A 62 -8.50 2.88 -22.18
CA GLN A 62 -7.27 3.07 -22.94
C GLN A 62 -6.04 2.90 -22.06
N PHE A 63 -6.08 3.46 -20.84
CA PHE A 63 -4.99 3.32 -19.89
C PHE A 63 -4.82 1.86 -19.45
N ALA A 64 -5.90 1.14 -19.17
CA ALA A 64 -5.85 -0.29 -18.86
C ALA A 64 -5.23 -1.11 -20.01
N VAL A 65 -5.69 -0.95 -21.26
CA VAL A 65 -5.14 -1.65 -22.43
C VAL A 65 -3.63 -1.39 -22.57
N SER A 66 -3.19 -0.17 -22.30
CA SER A 66 -1.79 0.23 -22.49
C SER A 66 -0.85 -0.22 -21.37
N THR A 67 -1.37 -0.58 -20.19
CA THR A 67 -0.57 -0.79 -18.98
C THR A 67 -0.74 -2.16 -18.33
N THR A 68 -1.67 -2.99 -18.82
CA THR A 68 -2.00 -4.30 -18.23
C THR A 68 -1.25 -5.45 -18.91
N LEU A 69 -1.12 -6.57 -18.21
CA LEU A 69 -0.65 -7.85 -18.76
C LEU A 69 -1.56 -8.32 -19.92
N THR A 70 -0.95 -8.85 -20.97
CA THR A 70 -1.65 -9.46 -22.12
C THR A 70 -1.98 -10.94 -21.84
N PRO A 71 -3.20 -11.44 -22.15
CA PRO A 71 -4.31 -10.69 -22.74
C PRO A 71 -5.00 -9.77 -21.72
N ALA A 72 -5.20 -8.50 -22.08
CA ALA A 72 -5.92 -7.57 -21.23
C ALA A 72 -7.44 -7.84 -21.31
N VAL A 73 -8.07 -8.09 -20.16
CA VAL A 73 -9.54 -8.27 -20.09
C VAL A 73 -10.19 -6.96 -19.68
N LEU A 74 -11.02 -6.39 -20.56
CA LEU A 74 -11.82 -5.21 -20.23
C LEU A 74 -13.20 -5.63 -19.73
N TRP A 75 -13.58 -5.15 -18.55
CA TRP A 75 -14.88 -5.37 -17.94
C TRP A 75 -15.80 -4.19 -18.18
N CYS A 76 -17.00 -4.48 -18.66
CA CYS A 76 -18.07 -3.53 -18.88
C CYS A 76 -19.34 -3.99 -18.16
N ASP A 77 -19.78 -3.24 -17.16
CA ASP A 77 -21.13 -3.37 -16.60
C ASP A 77 -22.13 -2.80 -17.63
N VAL A 78 -23.00 -3.68 -18.15
CA VAL A 78 -23.90 -3.34 -19.25
C VAL A 78 -25.24 -2.85 -18.71
N GLN A 79 -25.55 -1.59 -18.99
CA GLN A 79 -26.86 -1.01 -18.74
C GLN A 79 -27.59 -0.71 -20.05
N LEU A 80 -28.92 -0.84 -20.07
CA LEU A 80 -29.73 -0.40 -21.21
C LEU A 80 -30.28 1.01 -21.01
N THR A 81 -30.19 1.81 -22.06
CA THR A 81 -30.87 3.09 -22.19
C THR A 81 -32.36 2.90 -22.51
N LYS A 82 -33.13 4.00 -22.45
CA LYS A 82 -34.56 4.04 -22.83
C LYS A 82 -34.84 3.49 -24.24
N ASP A 83 -33.93 3.73 -25.17
CA ASP A 83 -33.98 3.28 -26.56
C ASP A 83 -33.35 1.88 -26.79
N GLY A 84 -33.01 1.17 -25.71
CA GLY A 84 -32.55 -0.22 -25.76
C GLY A 84 -31.12 -0.41 -26.24
N LEU A 85 -30.30 0.64 -26.19
CA LEU A 85 -28.87 0.59 -26.50
C LEU A 85 -28.08 0.23 -25.23
N GLY A 86 -27.04 -0.59 -25.38
CA GLY A 86 -26.19 -0.99 -24.26
C GLY A 86 -25.01 -0.04 -24.08
N ILE A 87 -24.86 0.46 -22.86
CA ILE A 87 -23.75 1.33 -22.43
C ILE A 87 -22.89 0.61 -21.40
N CYS A 88 -21.60 0.94 -21.36
CA CYS A 88 -20.73 0.55 -20.26
C CYS A 88 -20.84 1.57 -19.14
N TYR A 89 -21.48 1.17 -18.04
CA TYR A 89 -21.77 2.03 -16.91
C TYR A 89 -22.00 1.20 -15.63
N PRO A 90 -21.36 1.54 -14.49
CA PRO A 90 -21.22 0.64 -13.33
C PRO A 90 -22.50 0.30 -12.57
N ASP A 91 -23.57 1.09 -12.70
CA ASP A 91 -24.79 0.92 -11.90
C ASP A 91 -26.05 1.24 -12.70
N LEU A 92 -27.20 0.71 -12.28
CA LEU A 92 -28.51 1.03 -12.84
C LEU A 92 -28.91 2.49 -12.59
N THR A 93 -28.46 3.06 -11.46
CA THR A 93 -28.74 4.43 -11.06
C THR A 93 -27.62 5.37 -11.48
N MET A 94 -27.99 6.58 -11.89
CA MET A 94 -27.06 7.52 -12.52
C MET A 94 -26.55 8.62 -11.60
N SER A 95 -27.07 8.74 -10.37
CA SER A 95 -26.64 9.80 -9.45
C SER A 95 -25.17 9.68 -9.04
N ASN A 96 -24.64 8.46 -9.00
CA ASN A 96 -23.23 8.23 -8.70
C ASN A 96 -22.44 8.14 -10.02
N SER A 97 -21.15 8.48 -10.02
CA SER A 97 -20.29 8.38 -11.21
C SER A 97 -20.71 9.21 -12.44
N THR A 98 -21.73 10.08 -12.34
CA THR A 98 -22.06 11.06 -13.40
C THR A 98 -22.49 12.40 -12.82
N ASN A 99 -22.48 13.45 -13.65
CA ASN A 99 -23.03 14.77 -13.32
C ASN A 99 -24.53 14.91 -13.66
N ILE A 100 -25.29 13.81 -13.80
CA ILE A 100 -26.69 13.86 -14.29
C ILE A 100 -27.61 14.73 -13.44
N GLY A 101 -27.33 14.86 -12.14
CA GLY A 101 -28.10 15.70 -11.22
C GLY A 101 -28.06 17.17 -11.58
N ASP A 102 -26.95 17.65 -12.16
CA ASP A 102 -26.78 19.03 -12.61
C ASP A 102 -27.47 19.26 -13.96
N ILE A 103 -27.44 18.26 -14.84
CA ILE A 103 -28.03 18.34 -16.18
C ILE A 103 -29.55 18.19 -16.15
N TYR A 104 -30.07 17.28 -15.32
CA TYR A 104 -31.50 16.93 -15.26
C TYR A 104 -32.06 16.87 -13.83
N PRO A 105 -32.00 17.95 -13.03
CA PRO A 105 -32.30 17.94 -11.59
C PRO A 105 -33.71 17.43 -11.24
N SER A 106 -34.70 17.58 -12.13
CA SER A 106 -36.10 17.23 -11.89
C SER A 106 -36.54 15.89 -12.49
N ARG A 107 -35.64 15.14 -13.15
CA ARG A 107 -35.98 13.90 -13.89
C ARG A 107 -35.76 12.60 -13.12
N GLN A 108 -35.70 12.66 -11.80
CA GLN A 108 -35.71 11.44 -10.99
C GLN A 108 -37.05 10.71 -11.10
N LYS A 109 -37.00 9.39 -11.10
CA LYS A 109 -38.18 8.52 -10.98
C LYS A 109 -38.01 7.54 -9.84
N THR A 110 -39.10 6.88 -9.46
CA THR A 110 -39.11 5.85 -8.43
C THR A 110 -39.46 4.52 -9.07
N TYR A 111 -38.58 3.53 -8.93
CA TYR A 111 -38.79 2.18 -9.39
C TYR A 111 -38.49 1.16 -8.30
N PRO A 112 -39.17 -0.01 -8.29
CA PRO A 112 -38.78 -1.12 -7.45
C PRO A 112 -37.54 -1.81 -8.03
N VAL A 113 -36.39 -1.66 -7.39
CA VAL A 113 -35.15 -2.37 -7.74
C VAL A 113 -34.98 -3.51 -6.75
N ASN A 114 -35.07 -4.75 -7.24
CA ASN A 114 -35.02 -5.96 -6.38
C ASN A 114 -36.01 -5.90 -5.19
N GLY A 115 -37.20 -5.32 -5.42
CA GLY A 115 -38.23 -5.16 -4.39
C GLY A 115 -38.08 -3.91 -3.51
N VAL A 116 -36.99 -3.15 -3.64
CA VAL A 116 -36.76 -1.91 -2.87
C VAL A 116 -37.18 -0.69 -3.70
N SER A 117 -38.07 0.12 -3.14
CA SER A 117 -38.51 1.38 -3.76
C SER A 117 -37.35 2.38 -3.79
N THR A 118 -36.82 2.65 -4.97
CA THR A 118 -35.60 3.44 -5.17
C THR A 118 -35.92 4.66 -6.02
N LYS A 119 -35.68 5.87 -5.48
CA LYS A 119 -35.86 7.14 -6.20
C LYS A 119 -34.51 7.66 -6.68
N ASN A 120 -34.30 7.69 -8.00
CA ASN A 120 -33.04 8.12 -8.62
C ASN A 120 -33.25 8.48 -10.10
N TRP A 121 -32.19 8.86 -10.81
CA TRP A 121 -32.10 8.84 -12.26
C TRP A 121 -31.75 7.43 -12.71
N PHE A 122 -32.56 6.84 -13.59
CA PHE A 122 -32.35 5.48 -14.09
C PHE A 122 -31.96 5.50 -15.56
N THR A 123 -31.06 4.62 -15.98
CA THR A 123 -30.63 4.55 -17.39
C THR A 123 -31.81 4.38 -18.36
N ILE A 124 -32.87 3.68 -17.93
CA ILE A 124 -34.09 3.44 -18.73
C ILE A 124 -34.94 4.69 -18.99
N ASP A 125 -34.65 5.79 -18.32
CA ASP A 125 -35.37 7.07 -18.49
C ASP A 125 -34.73 7.98 -19.55
N PHE A 126 -33.50 7.67 -19.96
CA PHE A 126 -32.69 8.48 -20.85
C PHE A 126 -32.35 7.69 -22.11
N SER A 127 -32.57 8.28 -23.28
CA SER A 127 -32.03 7.76 -24.54
C SER A 127 -30.53 8.04 -24.62
N LEU A 128 -29.80 7.34 -25.49
CA LEU A 128 -28.38 7.66 -25.71
C LEU A 128 -28.17 9.12 -26.14
N ARG A 129 -29.15 9.72 -26.83
CA ARG A 129 -29.12 11.15 -27.17
C ARG A 129 -29.25 12.06 -25.95
N ASP A 130 -30.10 11.71 -24.99
CA ASP A 130 -30.24 12.48 -23.74
C ASP A 130 -28.93 12.43 -22.93
N LEU A 131 -28.19 11.32 -23.00
CA LEU A 131 -26.93 11.14 -22.27
C LEU A 131 -25.73 11.86 -22.88
N LYS A 132 -25.86 12.49 -24.05
CA LYS A 132 -24.76 13.19 -24.74
C LYS A 132 -24.17 14.35 -23.93
N ASP A 133 -24.97 14.98 -23.08
CA ASP A 133 -24.52 16.11 -22.25
C ASP A 133 -24.17 15.66 -20.81
N VAL A 134 -24.30 14.36 -20.51
CA VAL A 134 -23.97 13.76 -19.22
C VAL A 134 -22.53 13.24 -19.27
N SER A 135 -21.71 13.68 -18.32
CA SER A 135 -20.32 13.27 -18.19
C SER A 135 -20.13 12.31 -17.03
N LEU A 136 -19.25 11.34 -17.23
CA LEU A 136 -18.71 10.46 -16.19
C LEU A 136 -17.81 11.27 -15.24
N ILE A 137 -18.00 11.04 -13.94
CA ILE A 137 -17.18 11.58 -12.85
C ILE A 137 -16.81 10.44 -11.90
N ARG A 138 -15.98 10.71 -10.89
CA ARG A 138 -15.63 9.71 -9.87
C ARG A 138 -16.87 9.19 -9.15
N GLY A 139 -16.98 7.86 -9.04
CA GLY A 139 -18.03 7.18 -8.29
C GLY A 139 -17.71 6.96 -6.80
N ILE A 140 -16.45 7.17 -6.41
CA ILE A 140 -15.95 7.00 -5.05
C ILE A 140 -15.38 8.35 -4.63
N LEU A 141 -16.03 9.01 -3.66
CA LEU A 141 -15.69 10.38 -3.29
C LEU A 141 -14.33 10.52 -2.60
N SER A 142 -13.77 9.43 -2.06
CA SER A 142 -12.39 9.40 -1.55
C SER A 142 -11.33 9.38 -2.67
N ARG A 143 -11.72 9.06 -3.91
CA ARG A 143 -10.84 9.20 -5.09
C ARG A 143 -10.79 10.66 -5.54
N SER A 144 -9.76 10.96 -6.32
CA SER A 144 -9.48 12.31 -6.81
C SER A 144 -10.55 12.86 -7.74
N GLU A 145 -10.96 14.11 -7.54
CA GLU A 145 -11.80 14.89 -8.47
C GLU A 145 -11.08 15.37 -9.73
N LYS A 146 -9.76 15.25 -9.79
CA LYS A 146 -8.95 15.95 -10.79
C LYS A 146 -9.27 15.51 -12.22
N PHE A 147 -9.86 14.32 -12.40
CA PHE A 147 -10.25 13.77 -13.69
C PHE A 147 -11.73 14.02 -14.07
N ASP A 148 -12.54 14.58 -13.17
CA ASP A 148 -13.98 14.77 -13.39
C ASP A 148 -14.28 15.87 -14.43
N GLY A 149 -13.43 16.90 -14.48
CA GLY A 149 -13.58 18.05 -15.39
C GLY A 149 -13.29 17.77 -16.86
N ASN A 150 -12.95 16.52 -17.22
CA ASN A 150 -12.53 16.15 -18.57
C ASN A 150 -13.68 15.93 -19.56
N GLY A 151 -14.93 15.93 -19.09
CA GLY A 151 -16.11 15.75 -19.95
C GLY A 151 -16.23 14.36 -20.57
N TYR A 152 -15.74 13.32 -19.86
CA TYR A 152 -15.77 11.94 -20.34
C TYR A 152 -17.20 11.47 -20.60
N GLN A 153 -17.45 10.97 -21.80
CA GLN A 153 -18.78 10.56 -22.24
C GLN A 153 -19.09 9.11 -21.87
N ILE A 154 -20.35 8.84 -21.56
CA ILE A 154 -20.87 7.47 -21.42
C ILE A 154 -20.82 6.79 -22.79
N SER A 155 -20.10 5.68 -22.89
CA SER A 155 -19.84 4.99 -24.15
C SER A 155 -20.71 3.75 -24.32
N THR A 156 -21.10 3.46 -25.57
CA THR A 156 -21.78 2.20 -25.90
C THR A 156 -20.79 1.03 -25.84
N VAL A 157 -21.31 -0.18 -25.61
CA VAL A 157 -20.51 -1.41 -25.65
C VAL A 157 -19.78 -1.55 -26.99
N GLU A 158 -20.45 -1.23 -28.09
CA GLU A 158 -19.87 -1.26 -29.43
C GLU A 158 -18.74 -0.23 -29.61
N THR A 159 -18.89 0.97 -29.05
CA THR A 159 -17.86 2.01 -29.06
C THR A 159 -16.61 1.54 -28.32
N VAL A 160 -16.78 1.05 -27.08
CA VAL A 160 -15.65 0.56 -26.26
C VAL A 160 -14.90 -0.56 -27.00
N PHE A 161 -15.61 -1.55 -27.53
CA PHE A 161 -14.97 -2.65 -28.27
C PHE A 161 -14.23 -2.17 -29.52
N THR A 162 -14.83 -1.27 -30.30
CA THR A 162 -14.27 -0.82 -31.59
C THR A 162 -13.05 0.07 -31.40
N GLU A 163 -13.08 0.95 -30.41
CA GLU A 163 -12.00 1.91 -30.15
C GLU A 163 -10.85 1.27 -29.36
N MET A 164 -11.16 0.47 -28.34
CA MET A 164 -10.14 -0.11 -27.45
C MET A 164 -9.54 -1.41 -28.01
N LYS A 165 -10.32 -2.17 -28.80
CA LYS A 165 -9.94 -3.47 -29.38
C LYS A 165 -9.31 -4.41 -28.34
N PRO A 166 -10.02 -4.70 -27.23
CA PRO A 166 -9.47 -5.52 -26.17
C PRO A 166 -9.15 -6.95 -26.66
N ASP A 167 -8.14 -7.58 -26.05
CA ASP A 167 -7.81 -8.98 -26.31
C ASP A 167 -8.96 -9.89 -25.89
N LEU A 168 -9.58 -9.58 -24.74
CA LEU A 168 -10.74 -10.26 -24.19
C LEU A 168 -11.75 -9.23 -23.66
N PHE A 169 -13.03 -9.42 -23.98
CA PHE A 169 -14.09 -8.51 -23.55
C PHE A 169 -15.12 -9.21 -22.67
N TRP A 170 -15.36 -8.63 -21.49
CA TRP A 170 -16.25 -9.16 -20.47
C TRP A 170 -17.45 -8.25 -20.28
N LEU A 171 -18.65 -8.79 -20.52
CA LEU A 171 -19.91 -8.08 -20.31
C LEU A 171 -20.62 -8.59 -19.05
N ASN A 172 -20.87 -7.71 -18.09
CA ASN A 172 -21.62 -8.04 -16.88
C ASN A 172 -23.07 -7.54 -16.98
N VAL A 173 -24.04 -8.45 -16.87
CA VAL A 173 -25.47 -8.17 -16.90
C VAL A 173 -26.03 -8.27 -15.49
N GLN A 174 -26.20 -7.13 -14.82
CA GLN A 174 -26.57 -7.08 -13.40
C GLN A 174 -28.08 -7.21 -13.14
N HIS A 175 -28.93 -6.80 -14.09
CA HIS A 175 -30.35 -6.51 -13.83
C HIS A 175 -31.32 -6.97 -14.96
N ASP A 176 -31.17 -8.18 -15.53
CA ASP A 176 -32.04 -8.64 -16.64
C ASP A 176 -33.53 -8.64 -16.25
N ALA A 177 -33.87 -9.09 -15.04
CA ALA A 177 -35.24 -9.10 -14.54
C ALA A 177 -35.86 -7.68 -14.49
N PHE A 178 -35.09 -6.68 -14.06
CA PHE A 178 -35.53 -5.28 -14.06
C PHE A 178 -35.82 -4.80 -15.49
N TYR A 179 -34.88 -5.01 -16.42
CA TYR A 179 -35.09 -4.59 -17.81
C TYR A 179 -36.31 -5.25 -18.46
N ALA A 180 -36.54 -6.53 -18.18
CA ALA A 180 -37.71 -7.26 -18.67
C ALA A 180 -39.03 -6.64 -18.18
N GLN A 181 -39.10 -6.20 -16.91
CA GLN A 181 -40.28 -5.50 -16.36
C GLN A 181 -40.57 -4.17 -17.08
N HIS A 182 -39.54 -3.56 -17.67
CA HIS A 182 -39.61 -2.29 -18.37
C HIS A 182 -39.63 -2.43 -19.90
N ASN A 183 -40.00 -3.61 -20.42
CA ASN A 183 -40.08 -3.93 -21.86
C ASN A 183 -38.75 -3.77 -22.62
N LEU A 184 -37.62 -3.86 -21.91
CA LEU A 184 -36.28 -3.92 -22.48
C LEU A 184 -35.77 -5.36 -22.40
N ASN A 185 -34.89 -5.76 -23.33
CA ASN A 185 -34.47 -7.15 -23.46
C ASN A 185 -32.97 -7.27 -23.66
N MET A 186 -32.27 -7.71 -22.61
CA MET A 186 -30.81 -7.85 -22.64
C MET A 186 -30.34 -8.94 -23.60
N THR A 187 -31.11 -10.03 -23.76
CA THR A 187 -30.80 -11.07 -24.75
C THR A 187 -30.82 -10.53 -26.19
N ASN A 188 -31.77 -9.64 -26.51
CA ASN A 188 -31.82 -8.99 -27.82
C ASN A 188 -30.65 -8.03 -28.01
N PHE A 189 -30.29 -7.28 -26.98
CA PHE A 189 -29.10 -6.43 -27.00
C PHE A 189 -27.83 -7.26 -27.29
N LEU A 190 -27.60 -8.34 -26.55
CA LEU A 190 -26.39 -9.16 -26.73
C LEU A 190 -26.32 -9.78 -28.13
N LYS A 191 -27.44 -10.25 -28.69
CA LYS A 191 -27.52 -10.73 -30.08
C LYS A 191 -27.18 -9.62 -31.08
N SER A 192 -27.67 -8.41 -30.82
CA SER A 192 -27.39 -7.22 -31.63
C SER A 192 -25.90 -6.87 -31.59
N ALA A 193 -25.28 -6.87 -30.41
CA ALA A 193 -23.85 -6.59 -30.24
C ALA A 193 -22.99 -7.59 -31.06
N VAL A 194 -23.27 -8.90 -30.95
CA VAL A 194 -22.57 -9.93 -31.75
C VAL A 194 -22.82 -9.73 -33.25
N SER A 195 -24.04 -9.40 -33.66
CA SER A 195 -24.37 -9.11 -35.07
C SER A 195 -23.62 -7.88 -35.61
N LYS A 196 -23.29 -6.92 -34.73
CA LYS A 196 -22.45 -5.76 -35.01
C LYS A 196 -20.94 -6.05 -34.87
N LYS A 197 -20.55 -7.33 -34.81
CA LYS A 197 -19.16 -7.81 -34.73
C LYS A 197 -18.43 -7.48 -33.43
N VAL A 198 -19.15 -7.24 -32.34
CA VAL A 198 -18.54 -7.26 -31.00
C VAL A 198 -18.23 -8.70 -30.65
N THR A 199 -16.96 -8.97 -30.31
CA THR A 199 -16.55 -10.27 -29.74
C THR A 199 -16.76 -10.20 -28.23
N ILE A 200 -17.47 -11.18 -27.69
CA ILE A 200 -17.77 -11.28 -26.26
C ILE A 200 -17.18 -12.59 -25.79
N ASP A 201 -16.19 -12.52 -24.89
CA ASP A 201 -15.47 -13.68 -24.38
C ASP A 201 -16.10 -14.20 -23.08
N PHE A 202 -16.65 -13.28 -22.29
CA PHE A 202 -17.30 -13.59 -21.03
C PHE A 202 -18.62 -12.84 -20.87
N ILE A 203 -19.64 -13.54 -20.36
CA ILE A 203 -20.89 -12.95 -19.90
C ILE A 203 -21.10 -13.37 -18.46
N SER A 204 -21.21 -12.39 -17.57
CA SER A 204 -21.57 -12.63 -16.16
C SER A 204 -22.93 -12.07 -15.80
N SER A 205 -23.53 -12.64 -14.76
CA SER A 205 -24.75 -12.13 -14.16
C SER A 205 -24.95 -12.70 -12.76
N PRO A 206 -25.53 -11.92 -11.83
CA PRO A 206 -26.01 -12.43 -10.56
C PRO A 206 -27.36 -13.17 -10.66
N GLU A 207 -28.06 -13.14 -11.81
CA GLU A 207 -29.40 -13.71 -11.95
C GLU A 207 -29.39 -15.11 -12.60
N VAL A 208 -29.89 -16.12 -11.91
CA VAL A 208 -29.88 -17.52 -12.41
C VAL A 208 -30.78 -17.68 -13.64
N ASN A 209 -31.97 -17.08 -13.65
CA ASN A 209 -32.88 -17.19 -14.78
C ASN A 209 -32.36 -16.49 -16.04
N PHE A 210 -31.44 -15.53 -15.93
CA PHE A 210 -30.81 -14.91 -17.10
C PHE A 210 -30.03 -15.94 -17.93
N PHE A 211 -29.22 -16.80 -17.30
CA PHE A 211 -28.49 -17.86 -18.00
C PHE A 211 -29.42 -18.84 -18.72
N ARG A 212 -30.56 -19.18 -18.11
CA ARG A 212 -31.58 -20.03 -18.74
C ARG A 212 -32.18 -19.38 -19.99
N LYS A 213 -32.40 -18.06 -19.96
CA LYS A 213 -32.95 -17.29 -21.07
C LYS A 213 -31.99 -17.18 -22.26
N ILE A 214 -30.69 -17.06 -22.00
CA ILE A 214 -29.66 -16.97 -23.05
C ILE A 214 -29.08 -18.32 -23.48
N ALA A 215 -29.48 -19.42 -22.84
CA ALA A 215 -29.03 -20.76 -23.19
C ALA A 215 -29.25 -21.05 -24.69
N GLY A 216 -28.21 -21.51 -25.37
CA GLY A 216 -28.24 -21.79 -26.82
C GLY A 216 -28.29 -20.56 -27.74
N THR A 217 -28.23 -19.34 -27.19
CA THR A 217 -28.16 -18.10 -28.01
C THR A 217 -26.84 -17.97 -28.74
N PHE A 218 -25.74 -18.31 -28.06
CA PHE A 218 -24.39 -18.26 -28.60
C PHE A 218 -23.98 -19.70 -28.92
N GLY A 219 -23.47 -19.95 -30.12
CA GLY A 219 -23.12 -21.30 -30.58
C GLY A 219 -22.01 -21.96 -29.75
N ARG A 220 -21.43 -23.07 -30.25
CA ARG A 220 -20.40 -23.82 -29.50
C ARG A 220 -19.16 -23.01 -29.11
N ASN A 221 -18.86 -21.96 -29.85
CA ASN A 221 -17.74 -21.04 -29.59
C ASN A 221 -18.24 -19.71 -29.01
N GLY A 222 -19.33 -19.74 -28.25
CA GLY A 222 -19.88 -18.58 -27.56
C GLY A 222 -19.08 -18.19 -26.31
N PRO A 223 -19.47 -17.09 -25.63
CA PRO A 223 -18.83 -16.62 -24.42
C PRO A 223 -18.90 -17.65 -23.29
N SER A 224 -17.92 -17.58 -22.40
CA SER A 224 -17.95 -18.27 -21.10
C SER A 224 -18.99 -17.60 -20.20
N PHE A 225 -19.82 -18.41 -19.54
CA PHE A 225 -20.86 -17.93 -18.63
C PHE A 225 -20.37 -17.96 -17.19
N VAL A 226 -20.40 -16.82 -16.51
CA VAL A 226 -19.85 -16.68 -15.15
C VAL A 226 -20.93 -16.21 -14.19
N PHE A 227 -21.28 -17.05 -13.22
CA PHE A 227 -22.30 -16.68 -12.22
C PHE A 227 -21.68 -15.79 -11.14
N GLN A 228 -22.22 -14.59 -10.96
CA GLN A 228 -21.73 -13.63 -9.97
C GLN A 228 -22.44 -13.84 -8.62
N PHE A 229 -21.66 -14.08 -7.57
CA PHE A 229 -22.14 -14.08 -6.20
C PHE A 229 -22.05 -12.66 -5.62
N LEU A 230 -23.08 -12.25 -4.87
CA LEU A 230 -23.10 -10.99 -4.11
C LEU A 230 -22.76 -11.27 -2.63
N GLY A 231 -23.40 -10.61 -1.67
CA GLY A 231 -23.28 -10.97 -0.24
C GLY A 231 -23.84 -12.36 0.05
N LEU A 232 -23.27 -13.08 1.01
CA LEU A 232 -23.66 -14.46 1.35
C LEU A 232 -25.16 -14.56 1.72
N GLU A 233 -25.67 -13.56 2.42
CA GLU A 233 -27.05 -13.46 2.88
C GLU A 233 -27.97 -12.73 1.89
N ASP A 234 -27.42 -12.18 0.81
CA ASP A 234 -28.23 -11.56 -0.24
C ASP A 234 -29.06 -12.64 -0.95
N ILE A 235 -30.28 -12.27 -1.34
CA ILE A 235 -31.21 -13.16 -2.02
C ILE A 235 -31.05 -13.01 -3.52
N GLU A 236 -30.79 -14.12 -4.21
CA GLU A 236 -30.88 -14.17 -5.66
C GLU A 236 -32.36 -14.14 -6.06
N THR A 237 -32.75 -13.10 -6.80
CA THR A 237 -34.15 -12.69 -6.98
C THR A 237 -34.97 -13.68 -7.79
N THR A 238 -34.33 -14.52 -8.61
CA THR A 238 -35.04 -15.39 -9.55
C THR A 238 -35.30 -16.81 -9.02
N THR A 239 -34.48 -17.26 -8.06
CA THR A 239 -34.62 -18.52 -7.33
C THR A 239 -35.14 -18.33 -5.91
N ASN A 240 -35.15 -17.09 -5.41
CA ASN A 240 -35.53 -16.73 -4.04
C ASN A 240 -34.74 -17.53 -2.98
N ARG A 241 -33.45 -17.74 -3.25
CA ARG A 241 -32.49 -18.42 -2.36
C ARG A 241 -31.35 -17.46 -2.04
N THR A 242 -30.76 -17.60 -0.86
CA THR A 242 -29.53 -16.86 -0.55
C THR A 242 -28.36 -17.35 -1.39
N TYR A 243 -27.40 -16.48 -1.69
CA TYR A 243 -26.18 -16.85 -2.38
C TYR A 243 -25.38 -17.93 -1.63
N SER A 244 -25.37 -17.91 -0.29
CA SER A 244 -24.80 -18.99 0.54
C SER A 244 -25.45 -20.36 0.25
N THR A 245 -26.79 -20.40 0.12
CA THR A 245 -27.51 -21.63 -0.20
C THR A 245 -27.21 -22.11 -1.63
N ILE A 246 -26.97 -21.19 -2.58
CA ILE A 246 -26.57 -21.56 -3.96
C ILE A 246 -25.13 -22.07 -3.99
N LEU A 247 -24.22 -21.39 -3.27
CA LEU A 247 -22.79 -21.71 -3.17
C LEU A 247 -22.57 -23.14 -2.67
N SER A 248 -23.39 -23.59 -1.71
CA SER A 248 -23.33 -24.96 -1.18
C SER A 248 -23.59 -26.07 -2.22
N ASN A 249 -24.10 -25.72 -3.41
CA ASN A 249 -24.38 -26.66 -4.49
C ASN A 249 -23.74 -26.19 -5.81
N LEU A 250 -22.40 -26.26 -5.89
CA LEU A 250 -21.65 -25.92 -7.10
C LEU A 250 -22.01 -26.79 -8.31
N THR A 251 -22.49 -28.03 -8.10
CA THR A 251 -22.98 -28.86 -9.22
C THR A 251 -24.24 -28.28 -9.87
N PHE A 252 -25.10 -27.62 -9.10
CA PHE A 252 -26.23 -26.87 -9.65
C PHE A 252 -25.75 -25.66 -10.46
N VAL A 253 -24.77 -24.91 -9.95
CA VAL A 253 -24.18 -23.77 -10.69
C VAL A 253 -23.57 -24.21 -12.01
N LYS A 254 -22.88 -25.35 -12.01
CA LYS A 254 -22.28 -25.94 -13.22
C LYS A 254 -23.29 -26.29 -14.31
N THR A 255 -24.59 -26.39 -13.99
CA THR A 255 -25.62 -26.66 -15.02
C THR A 255 -25.86 -25.50 -15.97
N PHE A 256 -25.46 -24.28 -15.60
CA PHE A 256 -25.70 -23.07 -16.40
C PHE A 256 -24.50 -22.13 -16.54
N ALA A 257 -23.44 -22.31 -15.74
CA ALA A 257 -22.23 -21.50 -15.79
C ALA A 257 -20.97 -22.36 -15.97
N SER A 258 -19.94 -21.79 -16.60
CA SER A 258 -18.58 -22.33 -16.71
C SER A 258 -17.64 -21.81 -15.63
N GLY A 259 -17.99 -20.71 -14.96
CA GLY A 259 -17.25 -20.18 -13.83
C GLY A 259 -18.12 -19.42 -12.84
N ILE A 260 -17.49 -18.95 -11.76
CA ILE A 260 -18.09 -18.13 -10.72
C ILE A 260 -17.25 -16.88 -10.49
N LEU A 261 -17.90 -15.75 -10.20
CA LEU A 261 -17.24 -14.53 -9.72
C LEU A 261 -17.68 -14.28 -8.28
N VAL A 262 -16.73 -14.21 -7.36
CA VAL A 262 -17.03 -14.08 -5.92
C VAL A 262 -16.27 -12.91 -5.28
N PRO A 263 -16.83 -12.25 -4.25
CA PRO A 263 -16.05 -11.33 -3.41
C PRO A 263 -14.86 -12.03 -2.74
N LYS A 264 -13.74 -11.32 -2.55
CA LYS A 264 -12.54 -11.82 -1.83
C LYS A 264 -12.87 -12.56 -0.52
N SER A 265 -13.84 -12.06 0.23
CA SER A 265 -14.27 -12.59 1.53
C SER A 265 -14.84 -14.02 1.50
N TYR A 266 -15.25 -14.52 0.33
CA TYR A 266 -15.70 -15.91 0.17
C TYR A 266 -14.55 -16.92 0.25
N ILE A 267 -13.33 -16.49 -0.08
CA ILE A 267 -12.15 -17.34 -0.15
C ILE A 267 -11.25 -17.08 1.07
N LEU A 268 -10.98 -15.81 1.36
CA LEU A 268 -10.22 -15.35 2.52
C LEU A 268 -11.11 -14.44 3.37
N PRO A 269 -11.88 -15.01 4.32
CA PRO A 269 -12.75 -14.23 5.19
C PRO A 269 -11.93 -13.34 6.14
N LEU A 270 -12.55 -12.26 6.61
CA LEU A 270 -11.94 -11.32 7.54
C LEU A 270 -12.75 -11.24 8.85
N ASP A 271 -12.06 -11.13 9.98
CA ASP A 271 -12.60 -10.62 11.24
C ASP A 271 -11.81 -9.37 11.64
N LYS A 272 -12.46 -8.20 11.68
CA LYS A 272 -11.84 -6.91 12.04
C LYS A 272 -10.50 -6.64 11.32
N LEU A 273 -10.48 -6.85 10.00
CA LEU A 273 -9.29 -6.72 9.13
C LEU A 273 -8.16 -7.73 9.41
N TYR A 274 -8.43 -8.85 10.08
CA TYR A 274 -7.49 -9.97 10.17
C TYR A 274 -7.98 -11.15 9.33
N LEU A 275 -7.07 -11.81 8.63
CA LEU A 275 -7.38 -12.99 7.83
C LEU A 275 -7.82 -14.16 8.72
N LEU A 276 -8.94 -14.77 8.36
CA LEU A 276 -9.34 -16.08 8.85
C LEU A 276 -8.77 -17.18 7.94
N PRO A 277 -8.78 -18.45 8.38
CA PRO A 277 -8.36 -19.56 7.53
C PRO A 277 -9.09 -19.57 6.17
N PRO A 278 -8.38 -19.86 5.06
CA PRO A 278 -8.99 -19.93 3.74
C PRO A 278 -10.10 -20.98 3.67
N THR A 279 -11.14 -20.69 2.91
CA THR A 279 -12.19 -21.68 2.59
C THR A 279 -11.71 -22.68 1.53
N SER A 280 -12.43 -23.78 1.34
CA SER A 280 -12.17 -24.76 0.28
C SER A 280 -12.78 -24.37 -1.08
N LEU A 281 -13.36 -23.18 -1.19
CA LEU A 281 -14.20 -22.80 -2.33
C LEU A 281 -13.49 -22.95 -3.68
N VAL A 282 -12.23 -22.53 -3.77
CA VAL A 282 -11.48 -22.58 -5.03
C VAL A 282 -11.31 -24.03 -5.49
N GLN A 283 -10.84 -24.90 -4.59
CA GLN A 283 -10.64 -26.32 -4.89
C GLN A 283 -11.96 -27.04 -5.19
N ASP A 284 -13.03 -26.74 -4.44
CA ASP A 284 -14.34 -27.35 -4.64
C ASP A 284 -14.97 -26.92 -5.98
N ALA A 285 -14.82 -25.65 -6.36
CA ALA A 285 -15.26 -25.14 -7.65
C ALA A 285 -14.45 -25.75 -8.80
N HIS A 286 -13.13 -25.82 -8.68
CA HIS A 286 -12.28 -26.48 -9.67
C HIS A 286 -12.61 -27.96 -9.84
N LYS A 287 -12.89 -28.67 -8.74
CA LYS A 287 -13.35 -30.06 -8.76
C LYS A 287 -14.71 -30.22 -9.44
N ALA A 288 -15.60 -29.23 -9.31
CA ALA A 288 -16.86 -29.15 -10.05
C ALA A 288 -16.68 -28.70 -11.51
N GLY A 289 -15.46 -28.35 -11.94
CA GLY A 289 -15.15 -27.86 -13.28
C GLY A 289 -15.59 -26.41 -13.52
N LEU A 290 -15.61 -25.59 -12.47
CA LEU A 290 -15.92 -24.15 -12.51
C LEU A 290 -14.64 -23.33 -12.33
N GLU A 291 -14.40 -22.37 -13.23
CA GLU A 291 -13.38 -21.34 -13.04
C GLU A 291 -13.81 -20.39 -11.90
N VAL A 292 -12.85 -19.85 -11.15
CA VAL A 292 -13.08 -18.95 -10.03
C VAL A 292 -12.42 -17.61 -10.30
N PHE A 293 -13.23 -16.59 -10.46
CA PHE A 293 -12.82 -15.20 -10.56
C PHE A 293 -13.14 -14.48 -9.25
N VAL A 294 -12.31 -13.50 -8.88
CA VAL A 294 -12.46 -12.82 -7.58
C VAL A 294 -12.55 -11.32 -7.76
N SER A 295 -13.55 -10.70 -7.14
CA SER A 295 -13.77 -9.24 -7.16
C SER A 295 -13.43 -8.56 -5.84
N GLY A 296 -13.17 -7.25 -5.93
CA GLY A 296 -13.00 -6.36 -4.77
C GLY A 296 -11.56 -5.94 -4.52
N PHE A 297 -10.67 -6.12 -5.50
CA PHE A 297 -9.30 -5.63 -5.41
C PHE A 297 -9.23 -4.14 -5.75
N ALA A 298 -8.74 -3.37 -4.79
CA ALA A 298 -8.45 -1.96 -4.93
C ALA A 298 -7.28 -1.61 -4.01
N ASN A 299 -6.40 -0.72 -4.45
CA ASN A 299 -5.20 -0.37 -3.71
C ASN A 299 -5.42 0.77 -2.71
N ASP A 300 -6.56 1.47 -2.82
CA ASP A 300 -6.91 2.69 -2.09
C ASP A 300 -7.98 2.46 -1.02
N ILE A 301 -8.05 1.23 -0.49
CA ILE A 301 -8.95 0.83 0.60
C ILE A 301 -8.17 0.10 1.69
N ASP A 302 -8.75 0.01 2.89
CA ASP A 302 -8.18 -0.81 3.95
C ASP A 302 -8.18 -2.29 3.54
N ILE A 303 -6.98 -2.88 3.52
CA ILE A 303 -6.78 -4.32 3.36
C ILE A 303 -6.42 -4.96 4.70
N ALA A 304 -6.36 -6.29 4.75
CA ALA A 304 -6.05 -6.99 5.99
C ALA A 304 -4.70 -6.57 6.58
N TYR A 305 -4.61 -6.46 7.91
CA TYR A 305 -3.36 -6.14 8.61
C TYR A 305 -2.25 -7.17 8.34
N ASP A 306 -2.62 -8.41 8.03
CA ASP A 306 -1.71 -9.48 7.62
C ASP A 306 -0.90 -9.16 6.37
N TYR A 307 -1.38 -8.23 5.53
CA TYR A 307 -0.70 -7.78 4.33
C TYR A 307 0.17 -6.55 4.54
N SER A 308 0.19 -5.95 5.74
CA SER A 308 0.98 -4.75 6.04
C SER A 308 0.75 -3.62 5.01
N PHE A 309 -0.51 -3.42 4.59
CA PHE A 309 -0.90 -2.44 3.56
C PHE A 309 -0.26 -2.64 2.17
N ASP A 310 0.34 -3.80 1.88
CA ASP A 310 0.94 -4.10 0.58
C ASP A 310 -0.06 -4.80 -0.37
N PRO A 311 -0.57 -4.11 -1.42
CA PRO A 311 -1.59 -4.68 -2.30
C PRO A 311 -1.07 -5.87 -3.10
N VAL A 312 0.22 -5.89 -3.50
CA VAL A 312 0.80 -7.04 -4.22
C VAL A 312 0.77 -8.30 -3.34
N THR A 313 0.99 -8.17 -2.02
CA THR A 313 0.85 -9.32 -1.10
C THR A 313 -0.59 -9.82 -1.05
N GLU A 314 -1.57 -8.92 -1.09
CA GLU A 314 -2.97 -9.32 -1.21
C GLU A 314 -3.22 -10.11 -2.50
N TYR A 315 -2.83 -9.61 -3.68
CA TYR A 315 -3.03 -10.36 -4.93
C TYR A 315 -2.38 -11.74 -4.88
N LEU A 316 -1.12 -11.83 -4.44
CA LEU A 316 -0.38 -13.09 -4.32
C LEU A 316 -1.08 -14.10 -3.40
N SER A 317 -1.82 -13.64 -2.38
CA SER A 317 -2.59 -14.53 -1.49
C SER A 317 -3.72 -15.29 -2.21
N PHE A 318 -4.18 -14.81 -3.37
CA PHE A 318 -5.22 -15.46 -4.18
C PHE A 318 -4.67 -16.21 -5.39
N VAL A 319 -3.49 -15.82 -5.91
CA VAL A 319 -2.92 -16.40 -7.14
C VAL A 319 -1.70 -17.30 -6.91
N ASP A 320 -0.95 -17.12 -5.83
CA ASP A 320 0.29 -17.86 -5.57
C ASP A 320 0.57 -18.02 -4.06
N ASN A 321 -0.39 -18.60 -3.34
CA ASN A 321 -0.26 -18.86 -1.89
C ASN A 321 0.28 -20.27 -1.57
N GLY A 322 0.57 -21.08 -2.59
CA GLY A 322 1.04 -22.47 -2.47
C GLY A 322 -0.03 -23.53 -2.21
N ASN A 323 -1.31 -23.15 -2.07
CA ASN A 323 -2.44 -24.07 -1.84
C ASN A 323 -3.42 -24.11 -3.03
N PHE A 324 -3.74 -22.94 -3.60
CA PHE A 324 -4.61 -22.80 -4.77
C PHE A 324 -4.22 -21.56 -5.58
N SER A 325 -4.79 -21.44 -6.78
CA SER A 325 -4.79 -20.21 -7.57
C SER A 325 -6.18 -20.00 -8.13
N VAL A 326 -6.71 -18.79 -7.97
CA VAL A 326 -7.93 -18.38 -8.68
C VAL A 326 -7.63 -18.20 -10.17
N ASP A 327 -8.65 -18.30 -11.03
CA ASP A 327 -8.51 -18.21 -12.49
C ASP A 327 -8.47 -16.75 -12.99
N GLY A 328 -8.81 -15.77 -12.14
CA GLY A 328 -8.58 -14.36 -12.43
C GLY A 328 -9.05 -13.42 -11.33
N VAL A 329 -8.62 -12.17 -11.43
CA VAL A 329 -8.92 -11.11 -10.47
C VAL A 329 -9.53 -9.89 -11.17
N LEU A 330 -10.68 -9.43 -10.67
CA LEU A 330 -11.36 -8.21 -11.07
C LEU A 330 -10.90 -7.06 -10.16
N THR A 331 -10.24 -6.07 -10.75
CA THR A 331 -9.53 -5.01 -10.04
C THR A 331 -9.74 -3.64 -10.67
N ASP A 332 -9.64 -2.62 -9.82
CA ASP A 332 -9.60 -1.20 -10.20
C ASP A 332 -8.18 -0.75 -10.61
N PHE A 333 -7.16 -1.52 -10.22
CA PHE A 333 -5.73 -1.22 -10.40
C PHE A 333 -5.03 -2.36 -11.15
N PRO A 334 -5.30 -2.52 -12.46
CA PRO A 334 -4.79 -3.66 -13.22
C PRO A 334 -3.26 -3.73 -13.34
N ILE A 335 -2.53 -2.61 -13.15
CA ILE A 335 -1.06 -2.61 -13.06
C ILE A 335 -0.57 -3.48 -11.90
N THR A 336 -1.17 -3.34 -10.72
CA THR A 336 -0.75 -4.10 -9.52
C THR A 336 -1.07 -5.59 -9.67
N ALA A 337 -2.24 -5.93 -10.22
CA ALA A 337 -2.57 -7.32 -10.53
C ALA A 337 -1.60 -7.91 -11.58
N SER A 338 -1.29 -7.15 -12.63
CA SER A 338 -0.36 -7.56 -13.70
C SER A 338 1.04 -7.82 -13.17
N SER A 339 1.58 -6.89 -12.37
CA SER A 339 2.90 -7.06 -11.77
C SER A 339 2.92 -8.21 -10.77
N SER A 340 1.85 -8.39 -9.98
CA SER A 340 1.72 -9.52 -9.06
C SER A 340 1.81 -10.86 -9.77
N ILE A 341 1.08 -11.03 -10.87
CA ILE A 341 1.01 -12.29 -11.62
C ILE A 341 2.28 -12.54 -12.45
N ASP A 342 2.85 -11.55 -13.14
CA ASP A 342 4.00 -11.77 -14.03
C ASP A 342 5.37 -11.58 -13.34
N CYS A 343 5.47 -10.64 -12.39
CA CYS A 343 6.76 -10.25 -11.82
C CYS A 343 7.02 -10.86 -10.43
N PHE A 344 5.98 -11.05 -9.63
CA PHE A 344 6.12 -11.40 -8.21
C PHE A 344 5.67 -12.83 -7.87
N SER A 345 4.88 -13.46 -8.74
CA SER A 345 4.49 -14.86 -8.57
C SER A 345 5.69 -15.80 -8.74
N HIS A 346 5.63 -16.93 -8.04
CA HIS A 346 6.60 -18.00 -8.03
C HIS A 346 8.03 -17.54 -7.67
N VAL A 347 8.14 -16.41 -6.97
CA VAL A 347 9.40 -15.90 -6.42
C VAL A 347 9.62 -16.49 -5.03
N GLY A 348 10.45 -17.53 -4.96
CA GLY A 348 10.81 -18.15 -3.68
C GLY A 348 11.53 -17.18 -2.72
N LYS A 349 11.44 -17.44 -1.41
CA LYS A 349 12.11 -16.62 -0.37
C LYS A 349 13.61 -16.45 -0.61
N ASN A 350 14.26 -17.48 -1.16
CA ASN A 350 15.69 -17.53 -1.46
C ASN A 350 16.01 -17.13 -2.92
N ALA A 351 15.08 -16.48 -3.64
CA ALA A 351 15.33 -16.01 -4.99
C ALA A 351 16.50 -15.02 -5.04
N THR A 352 17.32 -15.14 -6.08
CA THR A 352 18.48 -14.28 -6.31
C THR A 352 18.05 -12.84 -6.51
N LYS A 353 18.75 -11.91 -5.84
CA LYS A 353 18.58 -10.46 -6.04
C LYS A 353 18.85 -10.12 -7.51
N LYS A 354 17.96 -9.36 -8.14
CA LYS A 354 18.05 -8.93 -9.55
C LYS A 354 18.62 -7.52 -9.69
N VAL A 355 18.41 -6.66 -8.70
CA VAL A 355 18.96 -5.30 -8.65
C VAL A 355 19.75 -5.11 -7.37
N ASP A 356 20.81 -4.32 -7.45
CA ASP A 356 21.69 -3.98 -6.33
C ASP A 356 21.36 -2.57 -5.80
N PHE A 357 20.47 -2.52 -4.80
CA PHE A 357 20.23 -1.34 -3.97
C PHE A 357 20.04 -1.78 -2.51
N LEU A 358 20.29 -0.88 -1.56
CA LEU A 358 20.25 -1.17 -0.13
C LEU A 358 18.83 -1.02 0.43
N VAL A 359 18.29 -2.06 1.08
CA VAL A 359 17.08 -1.95 1.91
C VAL A 359 17.51 -1.65 3.34
N ILE A 360 17.34 -0.40 3.74
CA ILE A 360 17.60 0.09 5.10
C ILE A 360 16.25 0.17 5.83
N SER A 361 16.13 -0.45 7.00
CA SER A 361 14.93 -0.25 7.82
C SER A 361 14.84 1.19 8.34
N LYS A 362 13.67 1.59 8.82
CA LYS A 362 13.48 2.81 9.62
C LYS A 362 12.98 2.40 10.99
N ASN A 363 13.85 2.42 11.98
CA ASN A 363 13.63 1.91 13.33
C ASN A 363 13.14 0.44 13.35
N GLY A 364 13.66 -0.40 12.45
CA GLY A 364 13.16 -1.76 12.20
C GLY A 364 11.93 -1.79 11.26
N ALA A 365 11.09 -2.81 11.38
CA ALA A 365 9.80 -2.89 10.67
C ALA A 365 8.73 -2.08 11.43
N SER A 366 8.97 -0.77 11.59
CA SER A 366 8.13 0.11 12.42
C SER A 366 6.71 0.27 11.90
N GLY A 367 6.45 -0.10 10.64
CA GLY A 367 5.12 -0.20 10.06
C GLY A 367 4.26 -1.34 10.64
N ASP A 368 4.89 -2.37 11.19
CA ASP A 368 4.23 -3.56 11.73
C ASP A 368 4.25 -3.62 13.28
N TYR A 369 5.28 -3.02 13.89
CA TYR A 369 5.55 -3.05 15.34
C TYR A 369 6.02 -1.69 15.85
N PRO A 370 5.95 -1.41 17.17
CA PRO A 370 6.62 -0.25 17.75
C PRO A 370 8.10 -0.22 17.35
N GLY A 371 8.54 0.90 16.79
CA GLY A 371 9.91 1.05 16.29
C GLY A 371 10.96 0.91 17.39
N CYS A 372 12.19 0.56 17.02
CA CYS A 372 13.32 0.36 17.91
C CYS A 372 13.12 -0.75 18.97
N THR A 373 12.22 -1.70 18.71
CA THR A 373 12.02 -2.89 19.56
C THR A 373 12.68 -4.14 18.98
N ASP A 374 12.95 -5.12 19.86
CA ASP A 374 13.35 -6.48 19.45
C ASP A 374 12.46 -7.05 18.34
N PHE A 375 11.14 -6.95 18.48
CA PHE A 375 10.20 -7.46 17.47
C PHE A 375 10.27 -6.72 16.14
N ALA A 376 10.41 -5.38 16.16
CA ALA A 376 10.56 -4.60 14.93
C ALA A 376 11.86 -4.96 14.20
N TYR A 377 12.96 -5.17 14.92
CA TYR A 377 14.24 -5.56 14.32
C TYR A 377 14.25 -6.99 13.81
N ASP A 378 13.73 -7.94 14.59
CA ASP A 378 13.61 -9.33 14.15
C ASP A 378 12.74 -9.46 12.89
N LYS A 379 11.63 -8.70 12.82
CA LYS A 379 10.79 -8.63 11.64
C LYS A 379 11.53 -8.02 10.45
N ALA A 380 12.24 -6.91 10.62
CA ALA A 380 13.03 -6.29 9.54
C ALA A 380 14.09 -7.25 8.97
N ILE A 381 14.80 -7.98 9.83
CA ILE A 381 15.79 -8.99 9.43
C ILE A 381 15.12 -10.12 8.66
N LYS A 382 13.99 -10.64 9.17
CA LYS A 382 13.23 -11.72 8.53
C LYS A 382 12.65 -11.31 7.17
N ASP A 383 12.24 -10.06 7.06
CA ASP A 383 11.69 -9.47 5.85
C ASP A 383 12.75 -9.19 4.78
N GLY A 384 14.03 -9.25 5.15
CA GLY A 384 15.15 -9.14 4.22
C GLY A 384 15.73 -7.74 4.09
N ALA A 385 15.66 -6.92 5.15
CA ALA A 385 16.48 -5.72 5.25
C ALA A 385 17.96 -6.08 5.06
N ASP A 386 18.68 -5.28 4.27
CA ASP A 386 20.14 -5.43 4.13
C ASP A 386 20.85 -4.70 5.29
N VAL A 387 20.23 -3.66 5.84
CA VAL A 387 20.72 -2.87 6.97
C VAL A 387 19.56 -2.57 7.90
N ILE A 388 19.79 -2.74 9.21
CA ILE A 388 18.88 -2.21 10.22
C ILE A 388 19.47 -0.95 10.86
N ASP A 389 18.60 -0.01 11.20
CA ASP A 389 18.97 1.29 11.72
C ASP A 389 18.62 1.46 13.21
N CYS A 390 19.38 2.30 13.90
CA CYS A 390 19.11 2.69 15.27
C CYS A 390 19.25 4.21 15.37
N SER A 391 18.13 4.90 15.61
CA SER A 391 18.13 6.29 16.04
C SER A 391 18.56 6.33 17.51
N VAL A 392 19.78 6.79 17.80
CA VAL A 392 20.35 6.71 19.15
C VAL A 392 19.87 7.86 20.01
N GLN A 393 19.38 7.53 21.19
CA GLN A 393 19.06 8.46 22.26
C GLN A 393 19.94 8.17 23.49
N MET A 394 20.05 9.14 24.38
CA MET A 394 20.84 9.03 25.61
C MET A 394 19.93 9.09 26.84
N SER A 395 20.09 8.13 27.75
CA SER A 395 19.48 8.21 29.09
C SER A 395 20.25 9.18 29.99
N SER A 396 19.64 9.56 31.11
CA SER A 396 20.26 10.44 32.12
C SER A 396 21.52 9.87 32.78
N ASP A 397 21.65 8.55 32.81
CA ASP A 397 22.80 7.77 33.29
C ASP A 397 23.78 7.39 32.16
N ALA A 398 23.71 8.11 31.03
CA ALA A 398 24.63 8.04 29.90
C ALA A 398 24.66 6.69 29.16
N ILE A 399 23.55 5.93 29.17
CA ILE A 399 23.40 4.70 28.40
C ILE A 399 22.79 5.05 27.03
N PRO A 400 23.45 4.71 25.90
CA PRO A 400 22.88 4.87 24.57
C PRO A 400 21.89 3.75 24.26
N PHE A 401 20.75 4.10 23.65
CA PHE A 401 19.70 3.15 23.29
C PHE A 401 18.95 3.58 22.02
N CYS A 402 18.23 2.65 21.40
CA CYS A 402 17.47 2.92 20.18
C CYS A 402 16.07 3.44 20.51
N LEU A 403 15.70 4.60 19.97
CA LEU A 403 14.35 5.15 20.02
C LEU A 403 14.12 6.15 18.90
N SER A 404 12.93 6.12 18.29
CA SER A 404 12.61 6.92 17.09
C SER A 404 12.54 8.44 17.32
N SER A 405 12.43 8.88 18.58
CA SER A 405 12.37 10.29 18.97
C SER A 405 13.08 10.50 20.31
N ILE A 406 13.57 11.71 20.54
CA ILE A 406 14.12 12.14 21.83
C ILE A 406 13.02 12.43 22.87
N ASP A 407 11.77 12.61 22.44
CA ASP A 407 10.60 12.68 23.31
C ASP A 407 9.99 11.28 23.47
N LEU A 408 9.93 10.80 24.71
CA LEU A 408 9.33 9.51 25.05
C LEU A 408 7.82 9.48 24.74
N GLY A 409 7.17 10.65 24.65
CA GLY A 409 5.74 10.77 24.32
C GLY A 409 5.36 10.25 22.94
N ASP A 410 6.29 10.28 21.99
CA ASP A 410 6.00 9.97 20.59
C ASP A 410 5.94 8.46 20.30
N SER A 411 6.59 7.65 21.14
CA SER A 411 6.84 6.23 20.86
C SER A 411 6.68 5.31 22.08
N THR A 412 6.18 5.83 23.21
CA THR A 412 5.93 5.05 24.42
C THR A 412 4.65 5.49 25.12
N THR A 413 4.21 4.70 26.11
CA THR A 413 3.07 5.06 26.98
C THR A 413 3.47 5.94 28.18
N ILE A 414 4.51 6.78 28.05
CA ILE A 414 5.04 7.61 29.16
C ILE A 414 3.96 8.44 29.86
N ALA A 415 2.96 8.94 29.12
CA ALA A 415 1.85 9.71 29.66
C ALA A 415 1.00 8.94 30.69
N GLN A 416 1.02 7.60 30.63
CA GLN A 416 0.30 6.68 31.52
C GLN A 416 1.21 6.14 32.64
N SER A 417 2.47 6.56 32.68
CA SER A 417 3.47 6.08 33.64
C SER A 417 3.56 6.96 34.90
N PRO A 418 4.28 6.51 35.94
CA PRO A 418 4.65 7.35 37.09
C PRO A 418 5.50 8.57 36.74
N PHE A 419 6.14 8.59 35.55
CA PHE A 419 7.06 9.64 35.13
C PHE A 419 6.41 10.78 34.36
N ARG A 420 5.08 10.74 34.12
CA ARG A 420 4.34 11.77 33.36
C ARG A 420 4.56 13.21 33.82
N ASN A 421 4.90 13.41 35.10
CA ASN A 421 5.14 14.72 35.69
C ASN A 421 6.59 15.23 35.48
N ARG A 422 7.46 14.47 34.82
CA ARG A 422 8.83 14.88 34.46
C ARG A 422 8.91 15.60 33.11
N SER A 423 7.77 16.00 32.56
CA SER A 423 7.75 16.80 31.35
C SER A 423 8.44 18.16 31.57
N SER A 424 9.20 18.61 30.59
CA SER A 424 9.91 19.88 30.59
C SER A 424 9.82 20.56 29.23
N ASN A 425 10.05 21.87 29.21
CA ASN A 425 10.17 22.64 27.98
C ASN A 425 11.65 22.74 27.60
N VAL A 426 11.98 22.31 26.37
CA VAL A 426 13.33 22.38 25.80
C VAL A 426 13.20 23.00 24.40
N PRO A 427 13.26 24.34 24.29
CA PRO A 427 13.02 25.05 23.04
C PRO A 427 13.97 24.69 21.90
N GLU A 428 15.18 24.23 22.23
CA GLU A 428 16.15 23.75 21.24
C GLU A 428 15.75 22.43 20.57
N ILE A 429 14.76 21.71 21.11
CA ILE A 429 14.27 20.43 20.59
C ILE A 429 12.83 20.58 20.09
N SER A 430 11.94 21.14 20.90
CA SER A 430 10.52 21.27 20.59
C SER A 430 9.91 22.52 21.20
N THR A 431 8.90 23.07 20.52
CA THR A 431 8.10 24.20 21.03
C THR A 431 7.08 23.77 22.09
N VAL A 432 6.82 22.47 22.21
CA VAL A 432 5.87 21.88 23.17
C VAL A 432 6.64 21.16 24.27
N ALA A 433 6.12 21.19 25.49
CA ALA A 433 6.70 20.45 26.60
C ALA A 433 6.59 18.94 26.34
N GLY A 434 7.70 18.23 26.55
CA GLY A 434 7.86 16.80 26.28
C GLY A 434 8.47 16.08 27.46
N THR A 435 8.50 14.74 27.44
CA THR A 435 9.27 13.97 28.44
C THR A 435 10.48 13.37 27.76
N TYR A 436 11.62 14.04 27.89
CA TYR A 436 12.80 13.70 27.10
C TYR A 436 13.59 12.52 27.67
N THR A 437 14.22 11.75 26.80
CA THR A 437 15.02 10.55 27.13
C THR A 437 16.12 10.82 28.18
N PHE A 438 16.81 11.96 28.08
CA PHE A 438 17.88 12.35 29.00
C PHE A 438 17.39 12.77 30.41
N SER A 439 16.08 12.72 30.68
CA SER A 439 15.49 13.01 32.01
C SER A 439 15.17 11.76 32.84
N LEU A 440 15.30 10.57 32.25
CA LEU A 440 15.09 9.28 32.90
C LEU A 440 16.35 8.42 32.81
N SER A 441 16.58 7.58 33.81
CA SER A 441 17.64 6.56 33.75
C SER A 441 17.25 5.41 32.84
N TRP A 442 18.21 4.65 32.32
CA TRP A 442 17.92 3.49 31.47
C TRP A 442 17.00 2.46 32.15
N PRO A 443 17.18 2.10 33.44
CA PRO A 443 16.24 1.23 34.14
C PRO A 443 14.82 1.80 34.23
N GLU A 444 14.64 3.11 34.37
CA GLU A 444 13.31 3.75 34.33
C GLU A 444 12.69 3.64 32.93
N ILE A 445 13.47 3.91 31.88
CA ILE A 445 13.02 3.81 30.47
C ILE A 445 12.62 2.38 30.12
N GLN A 446 13.35 1.37 30.60
CA GLN A 446 13.02 -0.04 30.38
C GLN A 446 11.68 -0.47 31.00
N THR A 447 11.10 0.31 31.93
CA THR A 447 9.76 0.05 32.46
C THR A 447 8.62 0.57 31.57
N LEU A 448 8.95 1.40 30.58
CA LEU A 448 7.96 1.98 29.67
C LEU A 448 7.49 0.94 28.66
N THR A 449 6.22 1.03 28.29
CA THR A 449 5.66 0.21 27.21
C THR A 449 5.85 0.94 25.88
N PRO A 450 6.51 0.33 24.88
CA PRO A 450 6.59 0.88 23.53
C PRO A 450 5.20 1.09 22.93
N SER A 451 5.06 2.06 22.03
CA SER A 451 3.83 2.34 21.32
C SER A 451 4.10 2.51 19.83
N ILE A 452 3.29 1.84 19.00
CA ILE A 452 3.40 1.96 17.55
C ILE A 452 2.97 3.37 17.12
N SER A 453 3.72 3.95 16.18
CA SER A 453 3.35 5.22 15.56
C SER A 453 2.13 5.02 14.66
N ASN A 454 1.24 6.02 14.59
CA ASN A 454 0.14 6.06 13.63
C ASN A 454 0.17 7.41 12.91
N PRO A 455 0.99 7.55 11.85
CA PRO A 455 1.19 8.83 11.15
C PRO A 455 -0.11 9.44 10.61
N TYR A 456 -1.11 8.61 10.34
CA TYR A 456 -2.37 8.98 9.72
C TYR A 456 -3.59 8.79 10.63
N LYS A 457 -3.37 8.83 11.97
CA LYS A 457 -4.44 8.68 12.96
C LYS A 457 -5.61 9.65 12.76
N ASP A 458 -5.33 10.88 12.30
CA ASP A 458 -6.33 11.94 12.10
C ASP A 458 -7.24 11.65 10.89
N SER A 459 -6.83 10.73 10.03
CA SER A 459 -7.61 10.19 8.91
C SER A 459 -8.23 8.83 9.22
N ASN A 460 -8.28 8.42 10.50
CA ASN A 460 -8.76 7.11 10.97
C ASN A 460 -8.01 5.91 10.39
N MET A 461 -6.79 6.11 9.89
CA MET A 461 -5.93 5.03 9.40
C MET A 461 -4.97 4.62 10.52
N TYR A 462 -5.10 3.39 10.99
CA TYR A 462 -4.31 2.85 12.11
C TYR A 462 -3.51 1.64 11.66
N ARG A 463 -2.23 1.59 12.06
CA ARG A 463 -1.39 0.37 11.98
C ARG A 463 -1.97 -0.73 12.87
N ASN A 464 -1.48 -1.96 12.67
CA ASN A 464 -1.98 -3.17 13.29
C ASN A 464 -2.20 -3.03 14.83
N PRO A 465 -3.47 -2.97 15.29
CA PRO A 465 -3.80 -2.77 16.70
C PRO A 465 -3.33 -3.89 17.62
N ASN A 466 -3.22 -5.13 17.12
CA ASN A 466 -2.74 -6.26 17.93
C ASN A 466 -1.25 -6.12 18.29
N ASN A 467 -0.49 -5.38 17.49
CA ASN A 467 0.94 -5.15 17.73
C ASN A 467 1.25 -3.83 18.44
N ARG A 468 0.23 -3.03 18.78
CA ARG A 468 0.39 -1.62 19.20
C ARG A 468 1.39 -1.37 20.32
N ASN A 469 1.60 -2.35 21.21
CA ASN A 469 2.46 -2.25 22.40
C ASN A 469 3.45 -3.43 22.52
N SER A 470 3.71 -4.12 21.42
CA SER A 470 4.55 -5.32 21.40
C SER A 470 6.04 -4.99 21.39
N GLY A 471 6.85 -5.91 21.93
CA GLY A 471 8.31 -5.81 21.95
C GLY A 471 8.88 -4.99 23.12
N LYS A 472 10.20 -4.89 23.15
CA LYS A 472 10.99 -4.17 24.16
C LYS A 472 12.04 -3.28 23.52
N LEU A 473 12.23 -2.07 24.07
CA LEU A 473 13.30 -1.17 23.65
C LEU A 473 14.67 -1.81 23.91
N LEU A 474 15.59 -1.59 22.98
CA LEU A 474 16.95 -2.12 23.06
C LEU A 474 17.96 -1.04 23.43
N SER A 475 18.91 -1.39 24.29
CA SER A 475 20.14 -0.61 24.39
C SER A 475 20.90 -0.69 23.06
N LEU A 476 21.79 0.26 22.80
CA LEU A 476 22.61 0.22 21.58
C LEU A 476 23.46 -1.06 21.55
N SER A 477 23.94 -1.53 22.71
CA SER A 477 24.68 -2.79 22.82
C SER A 477 23.83 -4.00 22.43
N ASP A 478 22.58 -4.07 22.92
CA ASP A 478 21.67 -5.18 22.60
C ASP A 478 21.32 -5.19 21.10
N PHE A 479 21.04 -4.02 20.51
CA PHE A 479 20.83 -3.86 19.07
C PHE A 479 22.04 -4.33 18.25
N LEU A 480 23.24 -3.92 18.63
CA LEU A 480 24.46 -4.30 17.93
C LEU A 480 24.75 -5.80 18.04
N ASN A 481 24.46 -6.41 19.20
CA ASN A 481 24.57 -7.87 19.38
C ASN A 481 23.53 -8.63 18.56
N LEU A 482 22.28 -8.13 18.50
CA LEU A 482 21.23 -8.68 17.63
C LEU A 482 21.67 -8.64 16.16
N ALA A 483 22.18 -7.50 15.69
CA ALA A 483 22.67 -7.35 14.32
C ALA A 483 23.86 -8.29 14.02
N LYS A 484 24.80 -8.41 14.95
CA LYS A 484 26.00 -9.27 14.82
C LYS A 484 25.67 -10.76 14.72
N ASN A 485 24.58 -11.18 15.37
CA ASN A 485 24.11 -12.56 15.34
C ASN A 485 23.34 -12.91 14.05
N SER A 486 23.00 -11.91 13.23
CA SER A 486 22.32 -12.13 11.95
C SER A 486 23.32 -12.42 10.83
N THR A 487 23.04 -13.44 10.02
CA THR A 487 23.83 -13.77 8.82
C THR A 487 23.31 -13.10 7.54
N SER A 488 22.13 -12.47 7.58
CA SER A 488 21.52 -11.83 6.41
C SER A 488 21.85 -10.34 6.28
N LEU A 489 22.21 -9.69 7.37
CA LEU A 489 22.54 -8.27 7.39
C LEU A 489 23.92 -8.00 6.80
N SER A 490 23.99 -6.96 5.97
CA SER A 490 25.24 -6.42 5.42
C SER A 490 25.81 -5.27 6.26
N GLY A 491 25.00 -4.67 7.13
CA GLY A 491 25.44 -3.57 7.98
C GLY A 491 24.40 -3.08 8.99
N VAL A 492 24.81 -2.08 9.77
CA VAL A 492 23.96 -1.29 10.66
C VAL A 492 24.10 0.20 10.33
N LEU A 493 23.03 0.97 10.52
CA LEU A 493 23.02 2.43 10.39
C LEU A 493 22.69 3.06 11.74
N ILE A 494 23.60 3.85 12.31
CA ILE A 494 23.42 4.51 13.60
C ILE A 494 23.18 6.00 13.35
N SER A 495 21.99 6.50 13.67
CA SER A 495 21.68 7.94 13.54
C SER A 495 22.01 8.66 14.83
N VAL A 496 22.78 9.75 14.73
CA VAL A 496 23.19 10.60 15.85
C VAL A 496 22.69 12.01 15.60
N GLU A 497 21.76 12.45 16.43
CA GLU A 497 21.14 13.79 16.36
C GLU A 497 21.29 14.51 17.71
N HIS A 498 21.02 15.82 17.74
CA HIS A 498 21.02 16.66 18.95
C HIS A 498 22.34 16.65 19.77
N ALA A 499 23.47 16.30 19.15
CA ALA A 499 24.75 16.15 19.84
C ALA A 499 25.21 17.43 20.55
N VAL A 500 25.02 18.59 19.93
CA VAL A 500 25.34 19.91 20.50
C VAL A 500 24.59 20.13 21.81
N TYR A 501 23.26 19.96 21.79
CA TYR A 501 22.42 20.12 22.96
C TYR A 501 22.81 19.16 24.10
N LEU A 502 23.03 17.89 23.78
CA LEU A 502 23.42 16.88 24.76
C LEU A 502 24.76 17.22 25.43
N ARG A 503 25.76 17.69 24.68
CA ARG A 503 27.07 18.08 25.23
C ARG A 503 27.00 19.34 26.09
N GLU A 504 26.34 20.39 25.59
CA GLU A 504 26.35 21.69 26.27
C GLU A 504 25.41 21.75 27.47
N LYS A 505 24.21 21.17 27.33
CA LYS A 505 23.11 21.33 28.30
C LYS A 505 22.95 20.13 29.22
N GLN A 506 23.26 18.93 28.74
CA GLN A 506 23.06 17.70 29.51
C GLN A 506 24.35 17.08 30.02
N GLY A 507 25.51 17.49 29.50
CA GLY A 507 26.81 16.89 29.84
C GLY A 507 26.95 15.46 29.31
N LEU A 508 26.23 15.11 28.24
CA LEU A 508 26.19 13.79 27.63
C LEU A 508 26.87 13.83 26.26
N ASP A 509 27.84 12.96 26.03
CA ASP A 509 28.56 12.87 24.76
C ASP A 509 28.08 11.65 23.97
N VAL A 510 27.05 11.85 23.14
CA VAL A 510 26.45 10.78 22.33
C VAL A 510 27.44 10.18 21.32
N VAL A 511 28.33 10.99 20.72
CA VAL A 511 29.33 10.51 19.77
C VAL A 511 30.28 9.54 20.46
N LYS A 512 30.82 9.94 21.62
CA LYS A 512 31.69 9.10 22.43
C LYS A 512 30.98 7.82 22.91
N ALA A 513 29.73 7.93 23.34
CA ALA A 513 28.94 6.78 23.79
C ALA A 513 28.72 5.76 22.66
N VAL A 514 28.38 6.23 21.45
CA VAL A 514 28.21 5.38 20.26
C VAL A 514 29.52 4.69 19.88
N LEU A 515 30.62 5.43 19.75
CA LEU A 515 31.93 4.86 19.39
C LEU A 515 32.46 3.88 20.44
N GLY A 516 32.23 4.18 21.73
CA GLY A 516 32.54 3.29 22.84
C GLY A 516 31.76 1.97 22.74
N THR A 517 30.44 2.05 22.56
CA THR A 517 29.58 0.86 22.45
C THR A 517 29.93 0.01 21.24
N LEU A 518 30.22 0.62 20.09
CA LEU A 518 30.69 -0.09 18.89
C LEU A 518 32.03 -0.82 19.15
N THR A 519 32.92 -0.20 19.91
CA THR A 519 34.20 -0.83 20.29
C THR A 519 33.99 -2.01 21.23
N GLU A 520 33.18 -1.83 22.27
CA GLU A 520 32.86 -2.86 23.27
C GLU A 520 32.16 -4.08 22.67
N THR A 521 31.28 -3.88 21.69
CA THR A 521 30.58 -4.95 20.97
C THR A 521 31.41 -5.57 19.83
N GLY A 522 32.61 -5.03 19.58
CA GLY A 522 33.60 -5.58 18.66
C GLY A 522 33.40 -5.19 17.19
N TYR A 523 32.70 -4.10 16.90
CA TYR A 523 32.52 -3.59 15.53
C TYR A 523 33.76 -2.87 14.99
N SER A 524 34.66 -2.36 15.83
CA SER A 524 35.88 -1.67 15.40
C SER A 524 36.84 -2.55 14.58
N ASN A 525 36.77 -3.88 14.74
CA ASN A 525 37.59 -4.85 14.03
C ASN A 525 36.78 -5.74 13.07
N SER A 526 35.48 -5.49 12.92
CA SER A 526 34.60 -6.32 12.10
C SER A 526 34.79 -5.98 10.62
N THR A 527 35.17 -6.98 9.82
CA THR A 527 35.25 -6.85 8.35
C THR A 527 33.97 -7.30 7.66
N THR A 528 33.04 -7.93 8.38
CA THR A 528 31.84 -8.58 7.79
C THR A 528 30.61 -7.69 7.83
N THR A 529 30.47 -6.85 8.85
CA THR A 529 29.28 -6.00 9.05
C THR A 529 29.66 -4.54 8.92
N LYS A 530 29.13 -3.87 7.90
CA LYS A 530 29.40 -2.43 7.68
C LYS A 530 28.72 -1.60 8.77
N VAL A 531 29.43 -0.59 9.29
CA VAL A 531 28.84 0.42 10.18
C VAL A 531 28.74 1.73 9.43
N MET A 532 27.53 2.26 9.38
CA MET A 532 27.23 3.59 8.85
C MET A 532 26.79 4.49 10.01
N ILE A 533 27.40 5.67 10.13
CA ILE A 533 26.98 6.70 11.08
C ILE A 533 26.30 7.83 10.30
N GLN A 534 25.03 8.05 10.61
CA GLN A 534 24.20 9.08 9.97
C GLN A 534 24.02 10.28 10.90
N SER A 535 24.05 11.48 10.33
CA SER A 535 23.65 12.70 11.06
C SER A 535 23.19 13.78 10.09
N THR A 536 22.30 14.65 10.56
CA THR A 536 21.99 15.93 9.90
C THR A 536 23.09 16.98 10.11
N ASN A 537 23.99 16.76 11.09
CA ASN A 537 25.06 17.69 11.42
C ASN A 537 26.41 17.25 10.84
N SER A 538 27.01 18.08 10.00
CA SER A 538 28.34 17.82 9.41
C SER A 538 29.42 17.74 10.50
N SER A 539 29.29 18.54 11.55
CA SER A 539 30.20 18.55 12.71
C SER A 539 30.28 17.20 13.44
N VAL A 540 29.15 16.48 13.57
CA VAL A 540 29.09 15.12 14.13
C VAL A 540 29.87 14.14 13.27
N LEU A 541 29.66 14.16 11.96
CA LEU A 541 30.32 13.25 11.03
C LEU A 541 31.83 13.51 10.94
N VAL A 542 32.24 14.77 11.02
CA VAL A 542 33.66 15.15 11.09
C VAL A 542 34.33 14.56 12.33
N ASP A 543 33.71 14.66 13.51
CA ASP A 543 34.27 14.10 14.74
C ASP A 543 34.34 12.56 14.70
N VAL A 544 33.27 11.91 14.22
CA VAL A 544 33.25 10.44 14.00
C VAL A 544 34.38 9.99 13.09
N LYS A 545 34.64 10.73 12.00
CA LYS A 545 35.68 10.42 11.02
C LYS A 545 37.11 10.59 11.55
N LYS A 546 37.31 11.45 12.55
CA LYS A 546 38.62 11.59 13.23
C LYS A 546 38.92 10.39 14.13
N GLU A 547 37.89 9.82 14.75
CA GLU A 547 38.02 8.78 15.78
C GLU A 547 37.80 7.35 15.26
N SER A 548 37.30 7.19 14.03
CA SER A 548 36.93 5.88 13.48
C SER A 548 37.15 5.77 11.97
N GLN A 549 36.95 4.57 11.43
CA GLN A 549 36.96 4.28 9.99
C GLN A 549 35.57 3.88 9.47
N TYR A 550 34.52 4.17 10.24
CA TYR A 550 33.14 3.87 9.86
C TYR A 550 32.70 4.74 8.70
N GLN A 551 31.75 4.24 7.91
CA GLN A 551 31.16 5.04 6.84
C GLN A 551 30.30 6.14 7.45
N THR A 552 30.42 7.36 6.94
CA THR A 552 29.60 8.49 7.37
C THR A 552 28.53 8.80 6.34
N VAL A 553 27.32 9.11 6.78
CA VAL A 553 26.15 9.34 5.93
C VAL A 553 25.55 10.69 6.28
N TYR A 554 25.59 11.65 5.37
CA TYR A 554 25.01 12.97 5.61
C TYR A 554 23.54 12.98 5.23
N LYS A 555 22.67 13.40 6.15
CA LYS A 555 21.23 13.46 5.90
C LYS A 555 20.83 14.91 5.64
N ILE A 556 20.36 15.19 4.42
CA ILE A 556 19.78 16.48 4.05
C ILE A 556 18.29 16.43 4.40
N GLU A 557 17.89 17.21 5.40
CA GLU A 557 16.49 17.25 5.85
C GLU A 557 15.60 18.15 5.00
N GLU A 558 16.14 19.20 4.39
CA GLU A 558 15.32 20.06 3.55
C GLU A 558 14.89 19.35 2.25
N THR A 559 13.70 19.72 1.78
CA THR A 559 13.32 19.42 0.41
C THR A 559 14.06 20.37 -0.53
N ILE A 560 14.83 19.83 -1.47
CA ILE A 560 15.69 20.60 -2.37
C ILE A 560 15.38 20.28 -3.83
N SER A 561 15.41 21.28 -4.70
CA SER A 561 15.21 21.08 -6.16
C SER A 561 16.51 20.79 -6.89
N ASP A 562 17.63 21.25 -6.35
CA ASP A 562 18.97 21.08 -6.91
C ASP A 562 20.04 21.20 -5.81
N ILE A 563 21.27 20.82 -6.13
CA ILE A 563 22.45 20.94 -5.25
C ILE A 563 23.63 21.50 -6.04
N LEU A 564 24.36 22.45 -5.45
CA LEU A 564 25.55 23.04 -6.07
C LEU A 564 26.77 22.10 -5.97
N ASP A 565 27.62 22.13 -6.99
CA ASP A 565 28.86 21.34 -7.01
C ASP A 565 29.79 21.70 -5.83
N SER A 566 29.80 22.97 -5.38
CA SER A 566 30.54 23.41 -4.19
C SER A 566 30.08 22.67 -2.93
N ALA A 567 28.77 22.61 -2.69
CA ALA A 567 28.18 21.86 -1.60
C ALA A 567 28.53 20.37 -1.65
N ILE A 568 28.51 19.75 -2.84
CA ILE A 568 28.88 18.33 -3.00
C ILE A 568 30.36 18.11 -2.62
N GLU A 569 31.26 18.98 -3.06
CA GLU A 569 32.68 18.87 -2.69
C GLU A 569 32.92 19.08 -1.19
N ASP A 570 32.12 19.93 -0.53
CA ASP A 570 32.16 20.08 0.93
C ASP A 570 31.64 18.83 1.64
N ILE A 571 30.52 18.26 1.19
CA ILE A 571 29.96 17.01 1.74
C ILE A 571 30.97 15.86 1.65
N LYS A 572 31.68 15.72 0.53
CA LYS A 572 32.70 14.66 0.32
C LYS A 572 33.84 14.70 1.33
N LYS A 573 34.10 15.86 1.97
CA LYS A 573 35.14 15.97 2.99
C LYS A 573 34.81 15.12 4.23
N PHE A 574 33.53 14.94 4.55
CA PHE A 574 33.11 14.30 5.79
C PHE A 574 32.11 13.15 5.61
N ALA A 575 31.47 12.99 4.45
CA ALA A 575 30.47 11.94 4.19
C ALA A 575 30.89 10.99 3.06
N ASN A 576 30.47 9.73 3.17
CA ASN A 576 30.61 8.69 2.15
C ASN A 576 29.32 8.45 1.35
N ALA A 577 28.16 8.82 1.88
CA ALA A 577 26.86 8.71 1.24
C ALA A 577 25.92 9.82 1.73
N VAL A 578 24.80 10.01 1.03
CA VAL A 578 23.81 11.04 1.35
C VAL A 578 22.42 10.44 1.46
N VAL A 579 21.64 10.91 2.43
CA VAL A 579 20.21 10.62 2.57
C VAL A 579 19.41 11.86 2.19
N VAL A 580 18.39 11.70 1.34
CA VAL A 580 17.49 12.78 0.92
C VAL A 580 16.02 12.37 1.06
N ARG A 581 15.13 13.35 1.13
CA ARG A 581 13.67 13.11 1.11
C ARG A 581 13.16 12.73 -0.28
N LYS A 582 12.06 11.97 -0.35
CA LYS A 582 11.36 11.63 -1.61
C LYS A 582 11.09 12.87 -2.49
N SER A 583 10.64 13.97 -1.88
CA SER A 583 10.34 15.22 -2.59
C SER A 583 11.55 15.93 -3.19
N SER A 584 12.78 15.58 -2.76
CA SER A 584 14.03 16.06 -3.36
C SER A 584 14.45 15.26 -4.58
N VAL A 585 13.72 14.18 -4.92
CA VAL A 585 13.95 13.35 -6.12
C VAL A 585 12.84 13.56 -7.13
N PHE A 586 11.60 13.47 -6.68
CA PHE A 586 10.40 13.74 -7.48
C PHE A 586 9.60 14.85 -6.82
N THR A 587 9.42 15.96 -7.52
CA THR A 587 8.61 17.06 -7.02
C THR A 587 7.15 16.67 -7.05
N ARG A 588 6.41 17.04 -5.99
CA ARG A 588 4.98 16.77 -5.85
C ARG A 588 4.22 18.08 -5.83
N LEU A 589 3.13 18.14 -6.57
CA LEU A 589 2.19 19.27 -6.58
C LEU A 589 0.76 18.74 -6.63
N ASP A 590 -0.05 19.06 -5.62
CA ASP A 590 -1.50 18.74 -5.58
C ASP A 590 -1.83 17.26 -5.90
N GLY A 591 -1.00 16.33 -5.40
CA GLY A 591 -1.18 14.90 -5.64
C GLY A 591 -0.57 14.37 -6.94
N PHE A 592 0.13 15.19 -7.72
CA PHE A 592 0.86 14.75 -8.92
C PHE A 592 2.36 14.78 -8.72
N VAL A 593 3.08 13.87 -9.38
CA VAL A 593 4.52 14.00 -9.60
C VAL A 593 4.74 14.89 -10.82
N THR A 594 5.43 16.02 -10.64
CA THR A 594 5.58 17.02 -11.72
C THR A 594 6.91 16.91 -12.44
N GLU A 595 8.00 16.74 -11.70
CA GLU A 595 9.36 16.77 -12.25
C GLU A 595 10.27 15.78 -11.51
N LYS A 596 11.31 15.32 -12.22
CA LYS A 596 12.46 14.62 -11.63
C LYS A 596 13.58 15.62 -11.44
N THR A 597 14.07 15.79 -10.21
CA THR A 597 15.17 16.70 -9.90
C THR A 597 16.51 16.14 -10.40
N LYS A 598 17.55 17.00 -10.39
CA LYS A 598 18.93 16.60 -10.73
C LYS A 598 19.77 16.19 -9.51
N VAL A 599 19.18 16.19 -8.31
CA VAL A 599 19.89 15.97 -7.04
C VAL A 599 20.59 14.61 -7.02
N VAL A 600 19.84 13.54 -7.34
CA VAL A 600 20.39 12.16 -7.35
C VAL A 600 21.49 12.03 -8.40
N GLU A 601 21.26 12.53 -9.61
CA GLU A 601 22.22 12.47 -10.72
C GLU A 601 23.55 13.15 -10.36
N LYS A 602 23.48 14.37 -9.80
CA LYS A 602 24.68 15.12 -9.41
C LYS A 602 25.47 14.45 -8.29
N LEU A 603 24.80 13.98 -7.24
CA LEU A 603 25.44 13.27 -6.12
C LEU A 603 26.13 12.00 -6.61
N GLN A 604 25.46 11.20 -7.45
CA GLN A 604 26.03 9.96 -7.97
C GLN A 604 27.18 10.20 -8.95
N LYS A 605 27.12 11.24 -9.78
CA LYS A 605 28.23 11.64 -10.65
C LYS A 605 29.49 11.96 -9.85
N SER A 606 29.33 12.44 -8.63
CA SER A 606 30.41 12.70 -7.66
C SER A 606 30.74 11.50 -6.75
N GLN A 607 30.26 10.30 -7.10
CA GLN A 607 30.49 9.04 -6.39
C GLN A 607 29.93 9.00 -4.95
N LEU A 608 28.89 9.80 -4.65
CA LEU A 608 28.14 9.69 -3.41
C LEU A 608 26.89 8.83 -3.65
N PRO A 609 26.79 7.63 -3.02
CA PRO A 609 25.55 6.87 -3.01
C PRO A 609 24.43 7.65 -2.36
N VAL A 610 23.23 7.56 -2.93
CA VAL A 610 22.04 8.27 -2.46
C VAL A 610 21.03 7.27 -1.91
N TYR A 611 20.67 7.45 -0.65
CA TYR A 611 19.58 6.74 0.01
C TYR A 611 18.38 7.68 0.14
N VAL A 612 17.16 7.16 -0.03
CA VAL A 612 15.96 7.99 -0.01
C VAL A 612 15.02 7.56 1.12
N GLU A 613 14.54 8.53 1.90
CA GLU A 613 13.53 8.33 2.93
C GLU A 613 12.26 9.18 2.66
N LEU A 614 11.06 8.79 3.10
CA LEU A 614 10.67 7.55 3.76
C LEU A 614 9.69 6.77 2.88
N PHE A 615 9.93 5.47 2.69
CA PHE A 615 9.00 4.58 1.98
C PHE A 615 8.07 3.87 2.97
N GLN A 616 6.77 3.94 2.68
CA GLN A 616 5.68 3.43 3.51
C GLN A 616 4.68 2.70 2.61
N ASN A 617 4.00 1.68 3.15
CA ASN A 617 2.93 0.99 2.44
C ASN A 617 1.57 1.66 2.66
N GLU A 618 1.40 2.32 3.81
CA GLU A 618 0.21 3.07 4.16
C GLU A 618 0.34 4.54 3.76
N PHE A 619 -0.76 5.12 3.25
CA PHE A 619 -0.85 6.51 2.89
C PHE A 619 -2.30 6.97 2.88
N VAL A 620 -2.55 8.21 3.32
CA VAL A 620 -3.83 8.89 3.08
C VAL A 620 -3.89 9.42 1.65
N SER A 621 -2.74 9.90 1.14
CA SER A 621 -2.60 10.39 -0.22
C SER A 621 -1.16 10.22 -0.69
N GLN A 622 -0.94 9.18 -1.48
CA GLN A 622 0.22 9.04 -2.34
C GLN A 622 -0.02 9.83 -3.64
N PRO A 623 1.02 10.37 -4.32
CA PRO A 623 0.84 10.90 -5.66
C PRO A 623 0.13 9.91 -6.60
N TYR A 624 -0.82 10.39 -7.40
CA TYR A 624 -1.67 9.56 -8.25
C TYR A 624 -0.87 8.75 -9.27
N ASP A 625 0.30 9.25 -9.67
CA ASP A 625 1.25 8.59 -10.56
C ASP A 625 1.73 7.24 -10.03
N PHE A 626 1.75 7.05 -8.70
CA PHE A 626 2.15 5.78 -8.08
C PHE A 626 0.99 4.80 -7.90
N PHE A 627 -0.23 5.17 -8.31
CA PHE A 627 -1.41 4.30 -8.36
C PHE A 627 -1.76 3.62 -7.02
N SER A 628 -1.52 4.32 -5.91
CA SER A 628 -1.69 3.77 -4.56
C SER A 628 -0.92 2.46 -4.36
N ASP A 629 0.26 2.31 -4.98
CA ASP A 629 1.06 1.10 -4.90
C ASP A 629 2.50 1.44 -4.50
N ALA A 630 2.87 1.06 -3.27
CA ALA A 630 4.22 1.26 -2.75
C ALA A 630 5.30 0.56 -3.60
N THR A 631 4.96 -0.54 -4.29
CA THR A 631 5.88 -1.22 -5.21
C THR A 631 6.12 -0.38 -6.47
N VAL A 632 5.10 0.32 -6.99
CA VAL A 632 5.25 1.25 -8.12
C VAL A 632 6.09 2.46 -7.72
N GLU A 633 5.91 2.98 -6.51
CA GLU A 633 6.76 4.05 -5.96
C GLU A 633 8.22 3.58 -5.86
N ILE A 634 8.50 2.45 -5.20
CA ILE A 634 9.85 1.88 -5.13
C ILE A 634 10.44 1.68 -6.53
N ASN A 635 9.66 1.13 -7.47
CA ASN A 635 10.12 0.93 -8.85
C ASN A 635 10.54 2.23 -9.54
N SER A 636 9.76 3.29 -9.34
CA SER A 636 10.02 4.60 -9.96
C SER A 636 11.27 5.26 -9.40
N PHE A 637 11.53 5.11 -8.11
CA PHE A 637 12.76 5.62 -7.49
C PHE A 637 13.98 4.77 -7.87
N VAL A 638 13.88 3.44 -7.85
CA VAL A 638 15.02 2.56 -8.15
C VAL A 638 15.33 2.52 -9.64
N SER A 639 14.34 2.28 -10.50
CA SER A 639 14.56 2.16 -11.96
C SER A 639 14.48 3.50 -12.69
N GLY A 640 13.66 4.44 -12.22
CA GLY A 640 13.50 5.76 -12.84
C GLY A 640 14.49 6.82 -12.35
N ALA A 641 14.77 6.88 -11.05
CA ALA A 641 15.72 7.81 -10.45
C ALA A 641 17.10 7.19 -10.14
N SER A 642 17.25 5.88 -10.28
CA SER A 642 18.53 5.16 -10.10
C SER A 642 19.13 5.27 -8.70
N ILE A 643 18.31 5.42 -7.65
CA ILE A 643 18.78 5.55 -6.27
C ILE A 643 19.56 4.31 -5.78
N ASN A 644 20.44 4.48 -4.79
CA ASN A 644 21.28 3.40 -4.28
C ASN A 644 20.67 2.64 -3.09
N GLY A 645 19.63 3.19 -2.46
CA GLY A 645 18.99 2.56 -1.30
C GLY A 645 17.70 3.22 -0.88
N THR A 646 16.81 2.45 -0.27
CA THR A 646 15.57 2.94 0.33
C THR A 646 15.68 2.84 1.85
N ILE A 647 15.23 3.88 2.56
CA ILE A 647 14.92 3.81 3.98
C ILE A 647 13.41 3.62 4.12
N THR A 648 12.98 2.52 4.74
CA THR A 648 11.57 2.10 4.76
C THR A 648 11.12 1.53 6.09
N GLU A 649 9.86 1.80 6.44
CA GLU A 649 9.20 1.17 7.59
C GLU A 649 8.68 -0.25 7.28
N PHE A 650 8.68 -0.66 6.01
CA PHE A 650 8.19 -1.95 5.51
C PHE A 650 9.28 -2.67 4.68
N PRO A 651 10.31 -3.23 5.33
CA PRO A 651 11.43 -3.85 4.61
C PRO A 651 11.01 -4.95 3.64
N PHE A 652 9.91 -5.67 3.93
CA PHE A 652 9.41 -6.75 3.08
C PHE A 652 9.09 -6.27 1.66
N THR A 653 8.41 -5.14 1.51
CA THR A 653 8.01 -4.59 0.21
C THR A 653 9.24 -4.31 -0.66
N ALA A 654 10.24 -3.60 -0.10
CA ALA A 654 11.48 -3.26 -0.80
C ALA A 654 12.36 -4.49 -1.08
N ALA A 655 12.47 -5.41 -0.13
CA ALA A 655 13.24 -6.64 -0.30
C ALA A 655 12.60 -7.60 -1.31
N ARG A 656 11.27 -7.68 -1.39
CA ARG A 656 10.54 -8.42 -2.43
C ARG A 656 10.76 -7.78 -3.79
N TYR A 657 10.67 -6.45 -3.90
CA TYR A 657 10.95 -5.73 -5.15
C TYR A 657 12.31 -6.15 -5.73
N LYS A 658 13.37 -6.28 -4.92
CA LYS A 658 14.71 -6.70 -5.38
C LYS A 658 14.76 -8.03 -6.12
N LYS A 659 13.79 -8.92 -5.89
CA LYS A 659 13.80 -10.30 -6.38
C LYS A 659 12.83 -10.53 -7.53
N ASN A 660 12.07 -9.52 -7.94
CA ASN A 660 11.02 -9.68 -8.94
C ASN A 660 11.59 -10.07 -10.32
N LEU A 661 10.84 -10.90 -11.05
CA LEU A 661 11.27 -11.52 -12.30
C LEU A 661 11.26 -10.57 -13.51
N CYS A 662 10.67 -9.39 -13.36
CA CYS A 662 10.60 -8.37 -14.41
C CYS A 662 11.85 -7.49 -14.46
N LEU A 663 12.61 -7.43 -13.37
CA LEU A 663 13.91 -6.76 -13.35
C LEU A 663 14.89 -7.44 -14.32
N ASN A 664 15.65 -6.62 -15.04
CA ASN A 664 16.64 -7.03 -16.05
C ASN A 664 16.08 -7.82 -17.24
N ARG A 665 14.77 -7.83 -17.47
CA ARG A 665 14.23 -8.26 -18.77
C ARG A 665 14.71 -7.30 -19.85
N LYS A 666 14.87 -7.80 -21.08
CA LYS A 666 15.31 -6.98 -22.23
C LYS A 666 14.34 -5.84 -22.51
N GLU A 667 13.06 -6.13 -22.35
CA GLU A 667 11.96 -5.18 -22.49
C GLU A 667 11.26 -5.11 -21.14
N THR A 668 11.19 -3.91 -20.58
CA THR A 668 10.46 -3.65 -19.34
C THR A 668 8.96 -3.67 -19.65
N PRO A 669 8.18 -4.55 -18.99
CA PRO A 669 6.73 -4.54 -19.16
C PRO A 669 6.12 -3.19 -18.74
N GLN A 670 5.01 -2.79 -19.35
CA GLN A 670 4.41 -1.47 -19.10
C GLN A 670 3.98 -1.27 -17.63
N TYR A 671 3.46 -2.31 -16.97
CA TYR A 671 3.15 -2.32 -15.52
C TYR A 671 4.38 -2.29 -14.61
N MET A 672 5.60 -2.34 -15.16
CA MET A 672 6.87 -2.15 -14.45
C MET A 672 7.67 -0.96 -15.01
N ALA A 673 7.09 -0.17 -15.92
CA ALA A 673 7.72 1.07 -16.36
C ALA A 673 7.74 2.08 -15.19
N PRO A 674 8.85 2.82 -14.99
CA PRO A 674 8.85 3.90 -14.01
C PRO A 674 7.87 4.98 -14.46
N ILE A 675 7.26 5.65 -13.47
CA ILE A 675 6.36 6.77 -13.75
C ILE A 675 7.05 7.84 -14.60
N GLN A 676 6.25 8.56 -15.38
CA GLN A 676 6.70 9.69 -16.18
C GLN A 676 6.20 10.97 -15.52
N PRO A 677 7.08 11.73 -14.81
CA PRO A 677 6.69 12.98 -14.17
C PRO A 677 5.94 13.91 -15.15
N GLY A 678 4.81 14.44 -14.71
CA GLY A 678 3.95 15.35 -15.49
C GLY A 678 3.03 14.65 -16.51
N ALA A 679 3.13 13.34 -16.73
CA ALA A 679 2.31 12.66 -17.74
C ALA A 679 0.81 12.71 -17.40
N LEU A 680 0.43 12.50 -16.14
CA LEU A 680 -0.98 12.60 -15.72
C LEU A 680 -1.53 14.03 -15.84
N LEU A 681 -0.69 15.06 -15.69
CA LEU A 681 -1.12 16.44 -15.88
C LEU A 681 -1.55 16.75 -17.32
N THR A 682 -1.05 16.00 -18.31
CA THR A 682 -1.45 16.21 -19.72
C THR A 682 -2.86 15.73 -20.03
N VAL A 683 -3.45 14.93 -19.15
CA VAL A 683 -4.80 14.36 -19.30
C VAL A 683 -5.78 14.88 -18.25
N VAL A 684 -5.40 15.90 -17.49
CA VAL A 684 -6.24 16.59 -16.50
C VAL A 684 -6.79 17.88 -17.12
N SER A 685 -8.03 18.22 -16.78
CA SER A 685 -8.68 19.42 -17.30
C SER A 685 -7.94 20.68 -16.85
N SER A 686 -7.93 21.73 -17.67
CA SER A 686 -7.25 22.99 -17.30
C SER A 686 -7.79 23.61 -16.01
N ALA A 687 -9.06 23.36 -15.66
CA ALA A 687 -9.68 23.84 -14.42
C ALA A 687 -9.24 23.04 -13.19
N SER A 688 -8.70 21.84 -13.39
CA SER A 688 -8.23 20.92 -12.35
C SER A 688 -6.71 20.88 -12.24
N LEU A 689 -5.99 21.64 -13.07
CA LEU A 689 -4.54 21.77 -12.97
C LEU A 689 -4.16 22.50 -11.67
N PRO A 690 -3.11 22.06 -10.98
CA PRO A 690 -2.64 22.76 -9.80
C PRO A 690 -2.09 24.15 -10.15
N PRO A 691 -2.19 25.11 -9.22
CA PRO A 691 -1.49 26.38 -9.36
C PRO A 691 0.02 26.14 -9.39
N ALA A 692 0.75 26.96 -10.15
CA ALA A 692 2.21 26.91 -10.14
C ALA A 692 2.73 27.26 -8.73
N GLU A 693 3.58 26.40 -8.18
CA GLU A 693 4.28 26.64 -6.91
C GLU A 693 5.70 27.16 -7.15
N ALA A 694 6.22 27.88 -6.16
CA ALA A 694 7.62 28.28 -6.17
C ALA A 694 8.52 27.04 -6.12
N PRO A 695 9.64 27.00 -6.86
CA PRO A 695 10.55 25.87 -6.81
C PRO A 695 11.15 25.74 -5.40
N ASN A 696 11.37 24.49 -5.00
CA ASN A 696 12.10 24.18 -3.77
C ASN A 696 13.51 24.82 -3.81
N PRO A 697 14.11 25.15 -2.65
CA PRO A 697 15.43 25.78 -2.59
C PRO A 697 16.52 24.93 -3.25
N VAL A 698 17.59 25.61 -3.67
CA VAL A 698 18.84 24.98 -4.13
C VAL A 698 19.77 24.84 -2.94
N PHE A 699 20.34 23.66 -2.73
CA PHE A 699 21.27 23.38 -1.64
C PHE A 699 22.68 23.90 -1.95
N THR A 700 23.25 24.68 -1.04
CA THR A 700 24.48 25.47 -1.22
C THR A 700 25.55 25.13 -0.18
N ASP A 701 26.79 25.59 -0.37
CA ASP A 701 27.89 25.41 0.59
C ASP A 701 27.63 26.05 1.96
N ALA A 702 26.81 27.11 2.01
CA ALA A 702 26.39 27.72 3.27
C ALA A 702 25.52 26.76 4.10
N ASP A 703 24.75 25.88 3.46
CA ASP A 703 23.87 24.90 4.13
C ASP A 703 24.67 23.70 4.68
N VAL A 704 25.90 23.50 4.22
CA VAL A 704 26.80 22.42 4.68
C VAL A 704 27.64 22.85 5.90
N THR A 705 27.91 24.15 6.00
CA THR A 705 28.94 24.69 6.89
C THR A 705 28.38 24.87 8.30
N GLU A 706 28.91 24.10 9.26
CA GLU A 706 28.54 24.18 10.67
C GLU A 706 29.76 24.49 11.57
N PRO A 707 29.54 25.12 12.74
CA PRO A 707 30.59 25.21 13.74
C PRO A 707 31.00 23.82 14.27
N PRO A 708 32.26 23.62 14.72
CA PRO A 708 32.68 22.39 15.37
C PRO A 708 31.83 22.05 16.59
N LEU A 709 31.68 20.76 16.91
CA LEU A 709 30.97 20.36 18.11
C LEU A 709 31.62 20.96 19.37
N PRO A 710 30.81 21.46 20.32
CA PRO A 710 31.33 22.03 21.56
C PRO A 710 31.93 20.94 22.45
N PRO A 711 32.84 21.31 23.38
CA PRO A 711 33.29 20.41 24.43
C PRO A 711 32.14 20.06 25.38
N VAL A 712 32.24 18.91 26.06
CA VAL A 712 31.23 18.48 27.04
C VAL A 712 31.27 19.39 28.27
N THR A 713 30.14 20.00 28.60
CA THR A 713 30.01 20.77 29.84
C THR A 713 29.77 19.81 31.00
N ALA A 714 30.63 19.84 32.02
CA ALA A 714 30.46 19.01 33.20
C ALA A 714 29.15 19.36 33.94
N LYS A 715 28.28 18.38 34.16
CA LYS A 715 27.06 18.55 34.95
C LYS A 715 27.43 18.77 36.43
N ALA A 716 26.93 19.83 37.05
CA ALA A 716 27.06 20.00 38.49
C ALA A 716 26.36 18.82 39.21
N PRO A 717 26.94 18.22 40.26
CA PRO A 717 26.34 17.08 40.93
C PRO A 717 24.96 17.44 41.48
N THR A 718 23.94 16.72 41.03
CA THR A 718 22.57 16.81 41.55
C THR A 718 22.59 16.43 43.03
N SER A 719 22.36 17.40 43.91
CA SER A 719 22.15 17.13 45.34
C SER A 719 20.93 16.21 45.49
N THR A 720 21.15 15.06 46.13
CA THR A 720 20.12 14.13 46.58
C THR A 720 18.97 14.90 47.25
N PRO A 721 17.68 14.62 46.97
CA PRO A 721 16.59 15.25 47.71
C PRO A 721 16.68 14.81 49.18
N GLY A 722 17.13 15.72 50.03
CA GLY A 722 17.11 15.54 51.48
C GLY A 722 15.67 15.46 51.98
N THR A 723 15.48 14.59 52.98
CA THR A 723 14.27 14.38 53.78
C THR A 723 13.61 15.71 54.17
N PRO A 724 12.26 15.85 54.15
CA PRO A 724 11.62 17.12 54.44
C PRO A 724 11.77 17.46 55.92
N SER A 725 12.52 18.51 56.24
CA SER A 725 12.51 19.12 57.57
C SER A 725 11.30 20.02 57.71
N THR A 726 10.43 19.67 58.63
CA THR A 726 9.34 20.50 59.16
C THR A 726 9.88 21.79 59.79
N ASN A 727 9.14 22.88 59.59
CA ASN A 727 9.21 24.22 60.20
C ASN A 727 10.02 25.28 59.45
N ALA A 728 9.31 26.19 58.77
CA ALA A 728 9.30 27.62 59.13
C ALA A 728 8.24 28.38 58.32
N GLN A 729 7.62 29.35 58.98
CA GLN A 729 6.41 30.09 58.61
C GLN A 729 6.52 30.98 57.37
N ALA A 730 5.38 31.13 56.70
CA ALA A 730 5.14 32.14 55.67
C ALA A 730 5.05 33.55 56.27
N PRO A 731 5.64 34.58 55.65
CA PRO A 731 5.27 35.96 55.88
C PRO A 731 4.16 36.40 54.91
N SER A 732 3.06 36.87 55.49
CA SER A 732 1.99 37.62 54.84
C SER A 732 2.45 39.01 54.44
N GLY A 733 2.12 39.45 53.21
CA GLY A 733 2.28 40.84 52.78
C GLY A 733 1.70 41.08 51.39
N GLN A 734 0.45 41.54 51.33
CA GLN A 734 -0.23 42.00 50.12
C GLN A 734 0.44 43.24 49.54
N THR A 735 0.62 43.31 48.21
CA THR A 735 0.31 44.54 47.47
C THR A 735 -0.08 44.24 46.02
N ARG A 736 -1.14 44.91 45.57
CA ARG A 736 -1.88 44.82 44.30
C ARG A 736 -1.01 45.12 43.07
N LEU A 737 -1.30 44.45 41.95
CA LEU A 737 -1.20 45.03 40.59
C LEU A 737 -2.17 44.33 39.62
N THR A 738 -3.23 45.08 39.28
CA THR A 738 -3.99 45.16 38.02
C THR A 738 -4.09 43.93 37.10
N LEU A 739 -5.29 43.33 37.06
CA LEU A 739 -5.78 42.51 35.95
C LEU A 739 -6.06 43.38 34.72
N SER A 740 -5.41 43.09 33.60
CA SER A 740 -5.89 43.41 32.26
C SER A 740 -6.27 42.10 31.56
N LEU A 741 -7.58 41.84 31.51
CA LEU A 741 -8.21 40.76 30.77
C LEU A 741 -8.31 41.16 29.28
N LEU A 742 -7.69 40.37 28.40
CA LEU A 742 -8.08 40.26 27.00
C LEU A 742 -8.42 38.78 26.75
N PHE A 743 -9.69 38.45 26.96
CA PHE A 743 -10.29 37.23 26.44
C PHE A 743 -10.97 37.57 25.13
N SER A 744 -10.56 36.92 24.05
CA SER A 744 -11.36 36.88 22.83
C SER A 744 -11.27 35.51 22.19
N VAL A 745 -12.46 34.95 21.96
CA VAL A 745 -12.84 33.87 21.04
C VAL A 745 -12.75 32.43 21.56
N PHE A 746 -13.74 32.05 22.37
CA PHE A 746 -14.33 30.70 22.36
C PHE A 746 -15.80 30.79 22.83
N ALA A 747 -16.70 31.17 21.92
CA ALA A 747 -18.15 31.09 22.15
C ALA A 747 -18.93 31.16 20.83
N MET A 748 -18.93 30.09 20.04
CA MET A 748 -19.89 29.92 18.92
C MET A 748 -20.11 28.43 18.58
N VAL A 749 -20.51 27.59 19.54
CA VAL A 749 -20.98 26.22 19.23
C VAL A 749 -22.27 25.81 19.98
N PHE A 750 -22.79 26.58 20.95
CA PHE A 750 -23.94 26.13 21.76
C PHE A 750 -25.32 26.70 21.37
N ALA A 751 -25.49 27.26 20.16
CA ALA A 751 -26.75 27.87 19.73
C ALA A 751 -27.43 27.18 18.52
N SER A 752 -27.07 25.93 18.19
CA SER A 752 -27.65 25.22 17.03
C SER A 752 -28.45 23.97 17.38
N LEU A 753 -28.71 23.70 18.66
CA LEU A 753 -29.42 22.48 19.12
C LEU A 753 -30.87 22.70 19.58
N LEU A 754 -31.45 23.85 19.23
CA LEU A 754 -32.88 24.13 19.38
C LEU A 754 -33.40 24.78 18.10
N LEU A 755 -33.43 24.00 17.01
CA LEU A 755 -34.32 24.11 15.84
C LEU A 755 -33.78 23.20 14.72
N LEU A 756 -33.95 21.88 14.88
CA LEU A 756 -34.18 20.89 13.83
C LEU A 756 -34.49 19.53 14.49
#